data_AF-A0A813CGL0-F1
#
_entry.id   AF-A0A813CGL0-F1
#
_cell.length_a   1.000
_cell.length_b   1.000
_cell.length_c   1.000
_cell.angle_alpha   90.00
_cell.angle_beta   90.00
_cell.angle_gamma   90.00
#
_symmetry.space_group_name_H-M   'P 1'
#
loop_
_entity.id
_entity.type
_entity.pdbx_description
1 polymer ?
#
loop_
_entity_poly.entity_id
_entity_poly.type
_entity_poly.pdbx_seq_one_letter_code
_entity_poly.pdbx_strand_id
1 'polypeptide(L)'
;MAGYMPQVMFAVVPPSVLVPPIAAPVGIDIATEVQRMVECEGFKPLRLPDAESRLSPASSKYLIGNCLRLEQVLKLHPSLISLWSQDDGVLMVSVPSSPWLGANPKPPSEHGPTGPKQKENRDQVLTGILRGKALDIIEDLTNIPDLQESLRDIAAILLTSPDRTMLVSSLGNRISTKTRNFLRCAKLRTAQLLRCFSDDFLLEEKGAGTTVTYAKAAPQQYYVTPQQHQRIDSARHARLLKLATDVTMDFRQARGMSAGDLIEKLCKEGTNGMLLIDCRTESEQVISALPGAVQLYHVTAEHLQQAAFVVAYCCIGCRSAEWCQELSNSAVAHKLHFLKGGIAAWLHEGGQLIQPSTGMPCRLVHCWTFELVPFFPTRGCDVHRPELGVNAPSEIESSPQRSLTRASRARLDRLRNLAWEVRLRYCPSVLCLDAEEVQRLVAAPNAGYIFVDVRTPEERQVSTISSPTCPTITKEEFLQKMAGNLPNLPYTFLVFCTVGGRSGRFCQDMLTEPEKIGLRCKVNSSQLKSILGGIAGWVHVGGGLVDPFGNPTSKVSPWCQAFMDIFPVSGAELVLDELQVVPQDARAFIDCKSCAEMAAEVSAPGRILRTCQALAPEVLADTLYRAAETCAPYDD
;
A
#
# COMPACT_ATOMS: atom_id res chain seq x y z
N MET A 1 12.98 -78.93 33.84
CA MET A 1 13.60 -77.59 33.88
C MET A 1 12.56 -76.58 33.44
N ALA A 2 12.18 -75.70 34.36
CA ALA A 2 11.18 -74.66 34.18
C ALA A 2 11.76 -73.49 33.37
N GLY A 3 10.95 -72.93 32.48
CA GLY A 3 11.22 -71.69 31.77
C GLY A 3 10.02 -70.75 31.91
N TYR A 4 10.02 -69.96 32.97
CA TYR A 4 9.09 -68.85 33.21
C TYR A 4 9.42 -67.70 32.24
N MET A 5 8.46 -67.24 31.44
CA MET A 5 8.52 -65.96 30.74
C MET A 5 7.72 -64.90 31.51
N PRO A 6 8.21 -63.65 31.64
CA PRO A 6 7.56 -62.63 32.45
C PRO A 6 6.42 -61.96 31.68
N GLN A 7 5.26 -61.83 32.33
CA GLN A 7 4.16 -60.99 31.88
C GLN A 7 4.55 -59.51 31.98
N VAL A 8 4.58 -58.83 30.84
CA VAL A 8 4.68 -57.37 30.76
C VAL A 8 3.30 -56.79 31.12
N MET A 9 3.19 -56.15 32.28
CA MET A 9 2.02 -55.35 32.62
C MET A 9 2.02 -54.07 31.79
N PHE A 10 1.08 -53.95 30.84
CA PHE A 10 0.77 -52.67 30.20
C PHE A 10 0.02 -51.79 31.20
N ALA A 11 0.55 -50.60 31.48
CA ALA A 11 -0.15 -49.57 32.22
C ALA A 11 -1.40 -49.13 31.44
N VAL A 12 -2.58 -49.33 32.03
CA VAL A 12 -3.86 -48.84 31.51
C VAL A 12 -3.83 -47.31 31.56
N VAL A 13 -3.72 -46.68 30.40
CA VAL A 13 -3.92 -45.23 30.24
C VAL A 13 -5.42 -44.96 30.42
N PRO A 14 -5.83 -44.03 31.31
CA PRO A 14 -7.26 -43.72 31.48
C PRO A 14 -7.83 -43.13 30.18
N PRO A 15 -9.10 -43.43 29.84
CA PRO A 15 -9.73 -42.94 28.62
C PRO A 15 -9.75 -41.41 28.60
N SER A 16 -9.34 -40.85 27.46
CA SER A 16 -9.38 -39.42 27.18
C SER A 16 -10.78 -38.89 27.43
N VAL A 17 -10.90 -37.92 28.34
CA VAL A 17 -12.16 -37.21 28.59
C VAL A 17 -12.62 -36.59 27.26
N LEU A 18 -13.74 -37.08 26.72
CA LEU A 18 -14.40 -36.51 25.55
C LEU A 18 -14.81 -35.07 25.88
N VAL A 19 -14.08 -34.10 25.34
CA VAL A 19 -14.46 -32.69 25.40
C VAL A 19 -15.74 -32.53 24.56
N PRO A 20 -16.82 -31.93 25.09
CA PRO A 20 -18.02 -31.68 24.31
C PRO A 20 -17.68 -30.85 23.06
N PRO A 21 -18.36 -31.07 21.92
CA PRO A 21 -18.09 -30.33 20.70
C PRO A 21 -18.28 -28.83 20.96
N ILE A 22 -17.18 -28.07 20.93
CA ILE A 22 -17.20 -26.62 20.97
C ILE A 22 -18.01 -26.16 19.74
N ALA A 23 -19.01 -25.31 19.96
CA ALA A 23 -19.74 -24.71 18.86
C ALA A 23 -18.74 -23.88 18.03
N ALA A 24 -18.44 -24.35 16.81
CA ALA A 24 -17.42 -23.79 15.92
C ALA A 24 -17.44 -22.24 15.77
N PRO A 25 -18.60 -21.55 15.77
CA PRO A 25 -18.61 -20.10 15.67
C PRO A 25 -17.97 -19.40 16.89
N VAL A 26 -18.27 -19.87 18.09
CA VAL A 26 -17.85 -19.19 19.33
C VAL A 26 -16.36 -19.43 19.63
N GLY A 27 -15.83 -20.59 19.25
CA GLY A 27 -14.39 -20.85 19.33
C GLY A 27 -13.56 -19.93 18.42
N ILE A 28 -14.08 -19.64 17.22
CA ILE A 28 -13.45 -18.71 16.28
C ILE A 28 -13.48 -17.28 16.83
N ASP A 29 -14.59 -16.86 17.44
CA ASP A 29 -14.70 -15.52 18.03
C ASP A 29 -13.67 -15.30 19.14
N ILE A 30 -13.50 -16.27 20.05
CA ILE A 30 -12.50 -16.21 21.13
C ILE A 30 -11.07 -16.21 20.56
N ALA A 31 -10.77 -17.05 19.56
CA ALA A 31 -9.45 -17.07 18.93
C ALA A 31 -9.13 -15.76 18.18
N THR A 32 -10.13 -15.18 17.52
CA THR A 32 -10.03 -13.88 16.83
C THR A 32 -9.84 -12.74 17.83
N GLU A 33 -10.49 -12.81 18.98
CA GLU A 33 -10.32 -11.84 20.08
C GLU A 33 -8.87 -11.86 20.59
N VAL A 34 -8.31 -13.04 20.86
CA VAL A 34 -6.90 -13.19 21.28
C VAL A 34 -5.94 -12.74 20.18
N GLN A 35 -6.24 -13.01 18.91
CA GLN A 35 -5.44 -12.52 17.77
C GLN A 35 -5.34 -10.99 17.78
N ARG A 36 -6.48 -10.29 17.95
CA ARG A 36 -6.50 -8.83 18.04
C ARG A 36 -5.70 -8.32 19.24
N MET A 37 -5.72 -9.00 20.38
CA MET A 37 -4.89 -8.62 21.53
C MET A 37 -3.40 -8.66 21.18
N VAL A 38 -2.93 -9.71 20.50
CA VAL A 38 -1.53 -9.83 20.07
C VAL A 38 -1.18 -8.75 19.03
N GLU A 39 -2.10 -8.45 18.11
CA GLU A 39 -1.92 -7.39 17.09
C GLU A 39 -1.82 -5.99 17.73
N CYS A 40 -2.67 -5.69 18.72
CA CYS A 40 -2.62 -4.42 19.47
C CYS A 40 -1.33 -4.25 20.29
N GLU A 41 -0.68 -5.34 20.68
CA GLU A 41 0.59 -5.35 21.41
C GLU A 41 1.81 -5.32 20.46
N GLY A 42 1.63 -4.80 19.24
CA GLY A 42 2.71 -4.73 18.24
C GLY A 42 3.23 -6.11 17.85
N PHE A 43 2.35 -7.11 17.79
CA PHE A 43 2.68 -8.52 17.50
C PHE A 43 3.57 -9.21 18.54
N LYS A 44 3.75 -8.60 19.73
CA LYS A 44 4.48 -9.20 20.85
C LYS A 44 3.70 -10.39 21.41
N PRO A 45 4.35 -11.55 21.64
CA PRO A 45 3.70 -12.69 22.27
C PRO A 45 3.14 -12.35 23.66
N LEU A 46 1.91 -12.80 23.94
CA LEU A 46 1.24 -12.63 25.22
C LEU A 46 1.34 -13.90 26.06
N ARG A 47 1.44 -13.78 27.38
CA ARG A 47 1.29 -14.95 28.26
C ARG A 47 -0.18 -15.35 28.26
N LEU A 48 -0.46 -16.65 28.23
CA LEU A 48 -1.82 -17.17 28.19
C LEU A 48 -2.70 -16.62 29.35
N PRO A 49 -2.23 -16.50 30.60
CA PRO A 49 -3.02 -15.91 31.68
C PRO A 49 -3.34 -14.41 31.46
N ASP A 50 -2.44 -13.67 30.81
CA ASP A 50 -2.64 -12.25 30.51
C ASP A 50 -3.74 -12.12 29.44
N ALA A 51 -3.71 -12.97 28.41
CA ALA A 51 -4.77 -13.05 27.41
C ALA A 51 -6.12 -13.47 28.03
N GLU A 52 -6.13 -14.47 28.93
CA GLU A 52 -7.34 -14.89 29.67
C GLU A 52 -7.95 -13.73 30.48
N SER A 53 -7.12 -12.93 31.15
CA SER A 53 -7.58 -11.80 31.97
C SER A 53 -8.19 -10.65 31.17
N ARG A 54 -7.88 -10.57 29.87
CA ARG A 54 -8.31 -9.51 28.95
C ARG A 54 -9.49 -9.93 28.08
N LEU A 55 -9.93 -11.18 28.16
CA LEU A 55 -11.10 -11.65 27.42
C LEU A 55 -12.34 -10.85 27.81
N SER A 56 -13.16 -10.53 26.81
CA SER A 56 -14.46 -9.91 27.01
C SER A 56 -15.31 -10.71 28.00
N PRO A 57 -16.23 -10.07 28.74
CA PRO A 57 -17.12 -10.77 29.66
C PRO A 57 -17.91 -11.91 29.00
N ALA A 58 -18.24 -11.77 27.71
CA ALA A 58 -18.94 -12.80 26.94
C ALA A 58 -18.06 -14.04 26.71
N SER A 59 -16.82 -13.86 26.23
CA SER A 59 -15.84 -14.92 26.03
C SER A 59 -15.46 -15.61 27.34
N SER A 60 -15.22 -14.83 28.40
CA SER A 60 -14.95 -15.35 29.75
C SER A 60 -16.11 -16.18 30.29
N LYS A 61 -17.35 -15.67 30.20
CA LYS A 61 -18.55 -16.39 30.63
C LYS A 61 -18.76 -17.68 29.83
N TYR A 62 -18.45 -17.67 28.54
CA TYR A 62 -18.54 -18.87 27.70
C TYR A 62 -17.52 -19.94 28.11
N LEU A 63 -16.26 -19.56 28.34
CA LEU A 63 -15.22 -20.49 28.82
C LEU A 63 -15.61 -21.12 30.16
N ILE A 64 -16.03 -20.30 31.13
CA ILE A 64 -16.46 -20.76 32.46
C ILE A 64 -17.70 -21.65 32.36
N GLY A 65 -18.72 -21.22 31.61
CA GLY A 65 -20.00 -21.94 31.50
C GLY A 65 -19.89 -23.31 30.83
N ASN A 66 -18.86 -23.52 30.00
CA ASN A 66 -18.59 -24.79 29.33
C ASN A 66 -17.42 -25.58 29.93
N CYS A 67 -16.86 -25.12 31.06
CA CYS A 67 -15.67 -25.71 31.69
C CYS A 67 -14.48 -25.86 30.73
N LEU A 68 -14.28 -24.89 29.84
CA LEU A 68 -13.19 -24.87 28.86
C LEU A 68 -12.05 -23.97 29.35
N ARG A 69 -10.80 -24.40 29.11
CA ARG A 69 -9.61 -23.55 29.26
C ARG A 69 -9.33 -22.82 27.95
N LEU A 70 -8.83 -21.58 27.99
CA LEU A 70 -8.50 -20.83 26.77
C LEU A 70 -7.50 -21.60 25.89
N GLU A 71 -6.53 -22.27 26.51
CA GLU A 71 -5.59 -23.17 25.84
C GLU A 71 -6.27 -24.18 24.90
N GLN A 72 -7.38 -24.78 25.35
CA GLN A 72 -8.08 -25.81 24.58
C GLN A 72 -8.78 -25.21 23.36
N VAL A 73 -9.33 -24.01 23.49
CA VAL A 73 -9.98 -23.30 22.38
C VAL A 73 -8.93 -22.86 21.35
N LEU A 74 -7.81 -22.26 21.79
CA LEU A 74 -6.77 -21.78 20.88
C LEU A 74 -6.11 -22.91 20.08
N LYS A 75 -5.94 -24.10 20.67
CA LYS A 75 -5.41 -25.29 19.96
C LYS A 75 -6.29 -25.76 18.80
N LEU A 76 -7.58 -25.41 18.78
CA LEU A 76 -8.49 -25.74 17.69
C LEU A 76 -8.42 -24.75 16.51
N HIS A 77 -7.73 -23.62 16.69
CA HIS A 77 -7.64 -22.55 15.68
C HIS A 77 -6.17 -22.16 15.36
N PRO A 78 -5.31 -23.12 14.95
CA PRO A 78 -3.89 -22.87 14.68
C PRO A 78 -3.64 -21.91 13.51
N SER A 79 -4.63 -21.69 12.64
CA SER A 79 -4.55 -20.72 11.55
C SER A 79 -4.65 -19.26 12.02
N LEU A 80 -5.17 -19.02 13.23
CA LEU A 80 -5.34 -17.68 13.82
C LEU A 80 -4.28 -17.41 14.89
N ILE A 81 -3.99 -18.39 15.74
CA ILE A 81 -3.09 -18.27 16.89
C ILE A 81 -2.14 -19.46 16.97
N SER A 82 -0.86 -19.19 17.28
CA SER A 82 0.16 -20.17 17.65
C SER A 82 0.40 -20.16 19.15
N LEU A 83 0.41 -21.34 19.76
CA LEU A 83 0.57 -21.55 21.20
C LEU A 83 1.86 -22.36 21.47
N TRP A 84 2.73 -21.87 22.34
CA TRP A 84 4.03 -22.49 22.64
C TRP A 84 4.43 -22.25 24.10
N SER A 85 5.38 -23.02 24.64
CA SER A 85 5.84 -22.87 26.05
C SER A 85 7.17 -22.14 26.11
N GLN A 86 7.31 -21.21 27.05
CA GLN A 86 8.58 -20.61 27.45
C GLN A 86 9.32 -21.55 28.44
N ASP A 87 10.62 -21.31 28.67
CA ASP A 87 11.51 -22.14 29.52
C ASP A 87 11.03 -22.30 30.98
N ASP A 88 10.19 -21.39 31.47
CA ASP A 88 9.57 -21.44 32.79
C ASP A 88 8.26 -22.24 32.82
N GLY A 89 7.89 -22.88 31.71
CA GLY A 89 6.65 -23.63 31.55
C GLY A 89 5.42 -22.78 31.27
N VAL A 90 5.58 -21.46 31.07
CA VAL A 90 4.47 -20.56 30.80
C VAL A 90 4.07 -20.63 29.34
N LEU A 91 2.78 -20.82 29.10
CA LEU A 91 2.23 -20.83 27.74
C LEU A 91 2.16 -19.40 27.20
N MET A 92 2.65 -19.24 25.98
CA MET A 92 2.66 -18.01 25.21
C MET A 92 1.73 -18.15 24.00
N VAL A 93 1.08 -17.06 23.62
CA VAL A 93 0.21 -16.95 22.44
C VAL A 93 0.75 -15.90 21.49
N SER A 94 0.77 -16.20 20.20
CA SER A 94 1.29 -15.33 19.14
C SER A 94 0.52 -15.55 17.84
N VAL A 95 0.61 -14.64 16.87
CA VAL A 95 0.05 -14.91 15.53
C VAL A 95 1.01 -15.79 14.71
N PRO A 96 0.53 -16.75 13.89
CA PRO A 96 1.36 -17.73 13.18
C PRO A 96 2.46 -17.14 12.29
N SER A 97 2.30 -15.90 11.82
CA SER A 97 3.24 -15.17 10.97
C SER A 97 4.03 -14.08 11.71
N SER A 98 4.01 -14.07 13.06
CA SER A 98 4.68 -13.02 13.84
C SER A 98 6.20 -13.06 13.61
N PRO A 99 6.85 -11.92 13.29
CA PRO A 99 8.30 -11.83 13.11
C PRO A 99 9.10 -12.26 14.34
N TRP A 100 8.49 -12.26 15.53
CA TRP A 100 9.09 -12.74 16.78
C TRP A 100 9.43 -14.24 16.78
N LEU A 101 8.72 -15.06 16.01
CA LEU A 101 9.02 -16.49 15.86
C LEU A 101 10.26 -16.73 14.97
N GLY A 102 10.72 -15.73 14.22
CA GLY A 102 11.88 -15.82 13.34
C GLY A 102 13.24 -15.66 14.03
N ALA A 103 13.28 -15.20 15.28
CA ALA A 103 14.52 -14.98 16.03
C ALA A 103 15.00 -16.22 16.81
N ASN A 104 14.17 -17.25 16.99
CA ASN A 104 14.56 -18.56 17.52
C ASN A 104 13.61 -19.64 16.96
N PRO A 105 14.01 -20.40 15.93
CA PRO A 105 13.06 -21.22 15.16
C PRO A 105 12.79 -22.60 15.78
N LYS A 106 13.06 -22.84 17.07
CA LYS A 106 12.83 -24.14 17.71
C LYS A 106 12.28 -24.06 19.14
N PRO A 107 11.32 -24.92 19.53
CA PRO A 107 10.81 -25.02 20.89
C PRO A 107 11.87 -25.60 21.87
N PRO A 108 11.88 -25.20 23.16
CA PRO A 108 12.98 -25.48 24.11
C PRO A 108 13.17 -26.95 24.53
N SER A 109 12.29 -27.87 24.15
CA SER A 109 12.36 -29.28 24.57
C SER A 109 13.55 -30.07 23.98
N GLU A 110 14.35 -29.47 23.09
CA GLU A 110 15.54 -30.09 22.50
C GLU A 110 16.88 -29.63 23.11
N HIS A 111 16.87 -28.81 24.18
CA HIS A 111 18.11 -28.38 24.82
C HIS A 111 18.48 -29.27 26.03
N GLY A 112 19.53 -30.08 25.84
CA GLY A 112 20.20 -30.82 26.92
C GLY A 112 20.87 -29.88 27.95
N PRO A 113 21.26 -30.41 29.13
CA PRO A 113 21.41 -29.60 30.33
C PRO A 113 22.77 -28.92 30.53
N THR A 114 22.67 -27.74 31.17
CA THR A 114 23.60 -27.04 32.11
C THR A 114 24.73 -26.12 31.60
N GLY A 115 24.58 -24.84 31.97
CA GLY A 115 25.65 -23.86 32.24
C GLY A 115 25.15 -22.80 33.26
N PRO A 116 26.01 -22.24 34.14
CA PRO A 116 25.59 -21.64 35.41
C PRO A 116 25.07 -20.19 35.33
N LYS A 117 24.18 -19.85 36.26
CA LYS A 117 23.42 -18.59 36.40
C LYS A 117 24.32 -17.38 36.73
N GLN A 118 24.25 -16.32 35.93
CA GLN A 118 24.83 -15.00 36.24
C GLN A 118 23.76 -14.01 36.73
N LYS A 119 24.08 -13.36 37.85
CA LYS A 119 23.20 -12.50 38.65
C LYS A 119 23.36 -11.00 38.34
N GLU A 120 24.05 -10.64 37.24
CA GLU A 120 24.36 -9.24 36.87
C GLU A 120 23.31 -8.57 35.96
N ASN A 121 22.22 -9.25 35.64
CA ASN A 121 21.35 -8.83 34.53
C ASN A 121 20.28 -7.79 34.89
N ARG A 122 20.18 -7.30 36.14
CA ARG A 122 19.06 -6.42 36.53
C ARG A 122 19.24 -4.96 36.08
N ASP A 123 20.47 -4.44 36.13
CA ASP A 123 20.79 -3.07 35.69
C ASP A 123 20.98 -2.97 34.17
N GLN A 124 21.45 -4.04 33.52
CA GLN A 124 21.47 -4.13 32.05
C GLN A 124 20.06 -4.25 31.46
N VAL A 125 19.13 -4.91 32.16
CA VAL A 125 17.72 -5.01 31.74
C VAL A 125 16.99 -3.67 31.92
N LEU A 126 17.22 -2.93 33.01
CA LEU A 126 16.64 -1.59 33.17
C LEU A 126 17.17 -0.58 32.14
N THR A 127 18.47 -0.67 31.82
CA THR A 127 19.09 0.14 30.75
C THR A 127 18.60 -0.29 29.36
N GLY A 128 18.36 -1.59 29.14
CA GLY A 128 17.77 -2.14 27.92
C GLY A 128 16.30 -1.79 27.72
N ILE A 129 15.51 -1.70 28.80
CA ILE A 129 14.09 -1.31 28.76
C ILE A 129 13.94 0.19 28.40
N LEU A 130 14.80 1.06 28.94
CA LEU A 130 14.84 2.48 28.57
C LEU A 130 15.36 2.68 27.14
N ARG A 131 16.25 1.81 26.66
CA ARG A 131 16.76 1.81 25.27
C ARG A 131 15.72 1.26 24.28
N GLY A 132 14.92 0.27 24.68
CA GLY A 132 13.80 -0.27 23.90
C GLY A 132 12.69 0.77 23.69
N LYS A 133 12.24 1.46 24.74
CA LYS A 133 11.25 2.55 24.61
C LYS A 133 11.74 3.71 23.74
N ALA A 134 13.04 4.00 23.75
CA ALA A 134 13.62 4.99 22.85
C ALA A 134 13.70 4.46 21.40
N LEU A 135 14.01 3.18 21.20
CA LEU A 135 14.10 2.55 19.88
C LEU A 135 12.74 2.39 19.20
N ASP A 136 11.67 2.08 19.95
CA ASP A 136 10.31 1.99 19.41
C ASP A 136 9.84 3.37 18.91
N ILE A 137 10.14 4.44 19.68
CA ILE A 137 9.92 5.82 19.24
C ILE A 137 10.82 6.16 18.02
N ILE A 138 12.04 5.62 17.95
CA ILE A 138 12.99 5.88 16.85
C ILE A 138 12.59 5.13 15.57
N GLU A 139 12.07 3.92 15.62
CA GLU A 139 11.64 3.15 14.44
C GLU A 139 10.45 3.85 13.75
N ASP A 140 9.52 4.40 14.55
CA ASP A 140 8.44 5.26 14.05
C ASP A 140 8.97 6.59 13.48
N LEU A 141 9.95 7.22 14.13
CA LEU A 141 10.56 8.46 13.65
C LEU A 141 11.39 8.26 12.36
N THR A 142 12.06 7.11 12.19
CA THR A 142 12.87 6.80 11.00
C THR A 142 12.05 6.65 9.72
N ASN A 143 10.75 6.40 9.85
CA ASN A 143 9.81 6.36 8.72
C ASN A 143 9.26 7.74 8.36
N ILE A 144 9.60 8.81 9.10
CA ILE A 144 9.19 10.18 8.77
C ILE A 144 10.06 10.71 7.63
N PRO A 145 9.49 11.01 6.44
CA PRO A 145 10.27 11.41 5.27
C PRO A 145 11.13 12.67 5.52
N ASP A 146 10.60 13.65 6.26
CA ASP A 146 11.31 14.88 6.60
C ASP A 146 12.50 14.64 7.55
N LEU A 147 12.43 13.59 8.38
CA LEU A 147 13.57 13.20 9.23
C LEU A 147 14.67 12.52 8.41
N GLN A 148 14.30 11.63 7.48
CA GLN A 148 15.26 11.00 6.57
C GLN A 148 15.95 12.05 5.69
N GLU A 149 15.21 13.05 5.20
CA GLU A 149 15.76 14.17 4.43
C GLU A 149 16.74 14.99 5.28
N SER A 150 16.36 15.30 6.53
CA SER A 150 17.21 16.00 7.50
C SER A 150 18.54 15.28 7.78
N LEU A 151 18.51 13.94 7.88
CA LEU A 151 19.71 13.12 8.08
C LEU A 151 20.60 13.07 6.84
N ARG A 152 20.01 12.99 5.65
CA ARG A 152 20.77 13.05 4.38
C ARG A 152 21.46 14.40 4.22
N ASP A 153 20.78 15.48 4.59
CA ASP A 153 21.32 16.85 4.56
C ASP A 153 22.55 16.98 5.49
N ILE A 154 22.42 16.51 6.73
CA ILE A 154 23.53 16.48 7.70
C ILE A 154 24.70 15.61 7.20
N ALA A 155 24.42 14.40 6.70
CA ALA A 155 25.45 13.49 6.19
C ALA A 155 26.17 14.08 4.97
N ALA A 156 25.46 14.71 4.04
CA ALA A 156 26.05 15.35 2.87
C ALA A 156 27.00 16.50 3.26
N ILE A 157 26.63 17.31 4.26
CA ILE A 157 27.49 18.40 4.77
C ILE A 157 28.78 17.84 5.37
N LEU A 158 28.70 16.79 6.19
CA LEU A 158 29.89 16.19 6.81
C LEU A 158 30.76 15.44 5.80
N LEU A 159 30.17 14.79 4.80
CA LEU A 159 30.90 14.04 3.76
C LEU A 159 31.62 14.93 2.75
N THR A 160 31.11 16.14 2.51
CA THR A 160 31.74 17.15 1.62
C THR A 160 32.72 18.04 2.36
N SER A 161 32.71 18.04 3.70
CA SER A 161 33.68 18.74 4.52
C SER A 161 35.05 18.06 4.47
N PRO A 162 36.16 18.81 4.27
CA PRO A 162 37.51 18.24 4.27
C PRO A 162 37.89 17.66 5.64
N ASP A 163 37.30 18.18 6.71
CA ASP A 163 37.28 17.55 8.04
C ASP A 163 35.87 17.05 8.33
N ARG A 164 35.71 15.72 8.50
CA ARG A 164 34.42 15.09 8.81
C ARG A 164 33.95 15.33 10.24
N THR A 165 34.74 16.07 11.02
CA THR A 165 34.44 16.53 12.36
C THR A 165 33.89 17.95 12.31
N MET A 166 32.76 18.22 12.95
CA MET A 166 32.21 19.56 13.07
C MET A 166 31.63 19.81 14.47
N LEU A 167 31.70 21.05 14.96
CA LEU A 167 30.92 21.47 16.12
C LEU A 167 29.43 21.42 15.78
N VAL A 168 28.59 20.87 16.68
CA VAL A 168 27.14 20.77 16.49
C VAL A 168 26.50 22.15 16.22
N SER A 169 27.00 23.22 16.86
CA SER A 169 26.54 24.60 16.61
C SER A 169 26.85 25.07 15.19
N SER A 170 28.02 24.70 14.65
CA SER A 170 28.41 25.02 13.28
C SER A 170 27.62 24.19 12.27
N LEU A 171 27.33 22.92 12.58
CA LEU A 171 26.49 22.06 11.76
C LEU A 171 25.05 22.60 11.69
N GLY A 172 24.48 23.03 12.81
CA GLY A 172 23.14 23.63 12.88
C GLY A 172 22.96 24.88 12.00
N ASN A 173 24.04 25.61 11.76
CA ASN A 173 24.04 26.77 10.86
C ASN A 173 24.17 26.38 9.38
N ARG A 174 24.69 25.19 9.06
CA ARG A 174 24.92 24.72 7.69
C ARG A 174 23.80 23.83 7.14
N ILE A 175 23.02 23.18 7.99
CA ILE A 175 21.82 22.44 7.57
C ILE A 175 20.78 23.38 6.96
N SER A 176 19.97 22.85 6.05
CA SER A 176 18.93 23.62 5.36
C SER A 176 17.94 24.25 6.35
N THR A 177 17.31 25.35 5.96
CA THR A 177 16.27 26.01 6.76
C THR A 177 15.11 25.06 7.07
N LYS A 178 14.77 24.15 6.13
CA LYS A 178 13.76 23.11 6.32
C LYS A 178 14.16 22.15 7.44
N THR A 179 15.37 21.57 7.36
CA THR A 179 15.95 20.70 8.38
C THR A 179 15.99 21.39 9.75
N ARG A 180 16.42 22.65 9.80
CA ARG A 180 16.50 23.44 11.04
C ARG A 180 15.13 23.68 11.67
N ASN A 181 14.12 24.02 10.86
CA ASN A 181 12.75 24.23 11.33
C ASN A 181 12.12 22.94 11.84
N PHE A 182 12.33 21.82 11.13
CA PHE A 182 11.86 20.50 11.57
C PHE A 182 12.45 20.13 12.94
N LEU A 183 13.76 20.25 13.12
CA LEU A 183 14.42 19.95 14.40
C LEU A 183 13.91 20.85 15.54
N ARG A 184 13.62 22.12 15.24
CA ARG A 184 13.03 23.06 16.20
C ARG A 184 11.60 22.65 16.59
N CYS A 185 10.77 22.27 15.62
CA CYS A 185 9.39 21.81 15.84
C CYS A 185 9.34 20.49 16.64
N ALA A 186 10.24 19.56 16.33
CA ALA A 186 10.39 18.31 17.08
C ALA A 186 11.02 18.48 18.48
N LYS A 187 11.44 19.71 18.84
CA LYS A 187 12.25 20.02 20.04
C LYS A 187 13.54 19.19 20.15
N LEU A 188 13.99 18.60 19.04
CA LEU A 188 15.19 17.80 18.99
C LEU A 188 16.38 18.72 18.74
N ARG A 189 17.33 18.75 19.68
CA ARG A 189 18.64 19.35 19.38
C ARG A 189 19.34 18.46 18.36
N THR A 190 20.10 19.04 17.43
CA THR A 190 20.88 18.29 16.42
C THR A 190 21.72 17.19 17.07
N ALA A 191 22.31 17.42 18.24
CA ALA A 191 23.03 16.41 19.01
C ALA A 191 22.13 15.25 19.50
N GLN A 192 20.90 15.52 19.94
CA GLN A 192 19.96 14.48 20.37
C GLN A 192 19.52 13.61 19.19
N LEU A 193 19.27 14.24 18.04
CA LEU A 193 18.97 13.50 16.81
C LEU A 193 20.11 12.57 16.42
N LEU A 194 21.33 13.08 16.43
CA LEU A 194 22.52 12.30 16.04
C LEU A 194 22.81 11.16 17.02
N ARG A 195 22.46 11.30 18.32
CA ARG A 195 22.54 10.21 19.30
C ARG A 195 21.61 9.04 18.96
N CYS A 196 20.49 9.28 18.29
CA CYS A 196 19.59 8.21 17.81
C CYS A 196 20.22 7.38 16.68
N PHE A 197 21.27 7.89 16.04
CA PHE A 197 21.96 7.26 14.91
C PHE A 197 23.46 7.10 15.19
N SER A 198 23.82 6.80 16.44
CA SER A 198 25.23 6.72 16.90
C SER A 198 26.11 5.78 16.07
N ASP A 199 25.49 4.84 15.36
CA ASP A 199 26.20 3.89 14.49
C ASP A 199 26.71 4.56 13.20
N ASP A 200 26.07 5.64 12.77
CA ASP A 200 26.47 6.45 11.61
C ASP A 200 27.24 7.73 12.02
N PHE A 201 27.09 8.17 13.28
CA PHE A 201 27.68 9.41 13.80
C PHE A 201 28.35 9.20 15.16
N LEU A 202 29.63 9.54 15.27
CA LEU A 202 30.34 9.60 16.54
C LEU A 202 30.17 11.00 17.15
N LEU A 203 29.71 11.07 18.39
CA LEU A 203 29.60 12.31 19.15
C LEU A 203 30.65 12.32 20.26
N GLU A 204 31.58 13.25 20.18
CA GLU A 204 32.60 13.46 21.20
C GLU A 204 32.33 14.79 21.93
N GLU A 205 32.24 14.76 23.26
CA GLU A 205 32.19 15.97 24.07
C GLU A 205 33.63 16.43 24.35
N LYS A 206 34.04 17.54 23.73
CA LYS A 206 35.37 18.15 23.92
C LYS A 206 35.21 19.54 24.52
N GLY A 207 35.21 19.63 25.84
CA GLY A 207 35.10 20.90 26.58
C GLY A 207 33.72 21.55 26.43
N ALA A 208 33.67 22.85 26.10
CA ALA A 208 32.44 23.64 26.05
C ALA A 208 31.51 23.35 24.83
N GLY A 209 31.75 22.27 24.08
CA GLY A 209 30.94 21.91 22.92
C GLY A 209 30.99 20.43 22.55
N THR A 210 29.96 19.97 21.84
CA THR A 210 29.90 18.63 21.26
C THR A 210 30.38 18.69 19.81
N THR A 211 31.38 17.87 19.47
CA THR A 211 31.79 17.61 18.09
C THR A 211 31.07 16.39 17.56
N VAL A 212 30.62 16.46 16.31
CA VAL A 212 30.05 15.34 15.55
C VAL A 212 31.03 14.94 14.46
N THR A 213 31.30 13.64 14.36
CA THR A 213 32.08 13.03 13.30
C THR A 213 31.21 12.02 12.57
N TYR A 214 31.11 12.11 11.24
CA TYR A 214 30.44 11.06 10.48
C TYR A 214 31.32 9.80 10.44
N ALA A 215 30.84 8.72 11.06
CA ALA A 215 31.62 7.51 11.33
C ALA A 215 31.74 6.61 10.10
N LYS A 216 30.72 6.63 9.22
CA LYS A 216 30.70 5.85 8.00
C LYS A 216 31.51 6.53 6.90
N ALA A 217 32.24 5.75 6.10
CA ALA A 217 32.67 6.25 4.79
C ALA A 217 31.40 6.64 3.98
N ALA A 218 31.53 7.61 3.05
CA ALA A 218 30.48 7.91 2.06
C ALA A 218 29.84 6.61 1.60
N PRO A 219 28.50 6.52 1.43
CA PRO A 219 27.83 5.26 1.17
C PRO A 219 28.52 4.59 -0.01
N GLN A 220 29.41 3.65 0.29
CA GLN A 220 29.85 2.69 -0.69
C GLN A 220 28.53 2.08 -1.13
N GLN A 221 28.27 2.08 -2.44
CA GLN A 221 27.17 1.30 -3.01
C GLN A 221 27.13 0.01 -2.21
N TYR A 222 26.11 -0.15 -1.36
CA TYR A 222 26.00 -1.35 -0.57
C TYR A 222 25.89 -2.44 -1.62
N TYR A 223 26.97 -3.20 -1.81
CA TYR A 223 26.98 -4.32 -2.72
C TYR A 223 25.98 -5.30 -2.12
N VAL A 224 24.74 -5.22 -2.61
CA VAL A 224 23.71 -6.18 -2.28
C VAL A 224 24.30 -7.52 -2.70
N THR A 225 24.53 -8.39 -1.73
CA THR A 225 25.15 -9.69 -2.01
C THR A 225 24.25 -10.47 -2.95
N PRO A 226 24.78 -11.42 -3.75
CA PRO A 226 23.94 -12.29 -4.58
C PRO A 226 22.79 -12.94 -3.79
N GLN A 227 23.04 -13.31 -2.53
CA GLN A 227 22.03 -13.86 -1.63
C GLN A 227 20.96 -12.84 -1.23
N GLN A 228 21.34 -11.58 -0.99
CA GLN A 228 20.37 -10.50 -0.71
C GLN A 228 19.51 -10.20 -1.95
N HIS A 229 20.09 -10.17 -3.15
CA HIS A 229 19.32 -10.03 -4.38
C HIS A 229 18.30 -11.15 -4.55
N GLN A 230 18.72 -12.40 -4.32
CA GLN A 230 17.81 -13.54 -4.37
C GLN A 230 16.63 -13.37 -3.38
N ARG A 231 16.90 -12.95 -2.14
CA ARG A 231 15.84 -12.67 -1.14
C ARG A 231 14.89 -11.56 -1.61
N ILE A 232 15.43 -10.48 -2.16
CA ILE A 232 14.63 -9.37 -2.69
C ILE A 232 13.76 -9.86 -3.85
N ASP A 233 14.34 -10.58 -4.80
CA ASP A 233 13.63 -11.08 -5.99
C ASP A 233 12.55 -12.09 -5.60
N SER A 234 12.82 -13.00 -4.66
CA SER A 234 11.80 -13.90 -4.10
C SER A 234 10.65 -13.13 -3.44
N ALA A 235 10.94 -12.08 -2.67
CA ALA A 235 9.90 -11.25 -2.06
C ALA A 235 9.10 -10.43 -3.10
N ARG A 236 9.75 -9.94 -4.15
CA ARG A 236 9.09 -9.27 -5.29
C ARG A 236 8.19 -10.24 -6.05
N HIS A 237 8.68 -11.45 -6.31
CA HIS A 237 7.92 -12.50 -6.98
C HIS A 237 6.69 -12.90 -6.17
N ALA A 238 6.83 -13.13 -4.87
CA ALA A 238 5.70 -13.46 -4.00
C ALA A 238 4.62 -12.35 -4.00
N ARG A 239 5.03 -11.08 -3.94
CA ARG A 239 4.10 -9.94 -4.04
C ARG A 239 3.45 -9.85 -5.41
N LEU A 240 4.18 -10.13 -6.49
CA LEU A 240 3.65 -10.17 -7.85
C LEU A 240 2.58 -11.24 -7.98
N LEU A 241 2.84 -12.46 -7.50
CA LEU A 241 1.88 -13.55 -7.57
C LEU A 241 0.62 -13.27 -6.75
N LYS A 242 0.77 -12.63 -5.58
CA LYS A 242 -0.37 -12.14 -4.80
C LYS A 242 -1.18 -11.12 -5.59
N LEU A 243 -0.55 -10.06 -6.10
CA LEU A 243 -1.21 -9.05 -6.93
C LEU A 243 -1.91 -9.68 -8.14
N ALA A 244 -1.23 -10.59 -8.85
CA ALA A 244 -1.78 -11.29 -9.99
C ALA A 244 -3.01 -12.14 -9.61
N THR A 245 -3.02 -12.75 -8.43
CA THR A 245 -4.19 -13.47 -7.91
C THR A 245 -5.33 -12.51 -7.63
N ASP A 246 -5.07 -11.40 -6.93
CA ASP A 246 -6.07 -10.41 -6.56
C ASP A 246 -6.72 -9.79 -7.81
N VAL A 247 -5.93 -9.39 -8.81
CA VAL A 247 -6.45 -8.76 -10.04
C VAL A 247 -7.11 -9.75 -11.00
N THR A 248 -6.95 -11.06 -10.80
CA THR A 248 -7.59 -12.09 -11.63
C THR A 248 -8.72 -12.83 -10.93
N MET A 249 -9.05 -12.47 -9.69
CA MET A 249 -10.10 -13.11 -8.89
C MET A 249 -11.49 -13.02 -9.54
N ASP A 250 -11.71 -11.98 -10.36
CA ASP A 250 -12.98 -11.79 -11.07
C ASP A 250 -13.07 -12.62 -12.37
N PHE A 251 -11.95 -13.14 -12.89
CA PHE A 251 -11.88 -13.93 -14.12
C PHE A 251 -11.95 -15.44 -13.84
N ARG A 252 -12.97 -15.86 -13.10
CA ARG A 252 -13.06 -17.22 -12.52
C ARG A 252 -13.08 -18.36 -13.54
N GLN A 253 -13.48 -18.10 -14.78
CA GLN A 253 -13.52 -19.11 -15.83
C GLN A 253 -12.21 -19.19 -16.61
N ALA A 254 -11.34 -18.17 -16.49
CA ALA A 254 -10.02 -18.19 -17.10
C ALA A 254 -9.08 -19.16 -16.36
N ARG A 255 -8.38 -20.01 -17.12
CA ARG A 255 -7.45 -21.00 -16.56
C ARG A 255 -6.05 -20.39 -16.50
N GLY A 256 -5.49 -20.24 -15.30
CA GLY A 256 -4.12 -19.71 -15.15
C GLY A 256 -3.06 -20.82 -15.20
N MET A 257 -1.94 -20.56 -15.86
CA MET A 257 -0.72 -21.37 -15.89
C MET A 257 0.43 -20.58 -15.24
N SER A 258 1.30 -21.24 -14.47
CA SER A 258 2.47 -20.57 -13.89
C SER A 258 3.58 -20.39 -14.93
N ALA A 259 4.48 -19.42 -14.69
CA ALA A 259 5.64 -19.22 -15.55
C ALA A 259 6.61 -20.43 -15.52
N GLY A 260 6.81 -21.05 -14.36
CA GLY A 260 7.62 -22.26 -14.23
C GLY A 260 7.06 -23.42 -15.07
N ASP A 261 5.75 -23.68 -14.98
CA ASP A 261 5.09 -24.74 -15.77
C ASP A 261 5.23 -24.49 -17.27
N LEU A 262 5.11 -23.22 -17.71
CA LEU A 262 5.26 -22.85 -19.11
C LEU A 262 6.70 -23.08 -19.60
N ILE A 263 7.70 -22.66 -18.83
CA ILE A 263 9.12 -22.89 -19.15
C ILE A 263 9.41 -24.39 -19.22
N GLU A 264 8.95 -25.17 -18.25
CA GLU A 264 9.13 -26.62 -18.25
C GLU A 264 8.50 -27.27 -19.48
N LYS A 265 7.29 -26.85 -19.86
CA LYS A 265 6.60 -27.35 -21.05
C LYS A 265 7.33 -26.99 -22.34
N LEU A 266 7.80 -25.75 -22.47
CA LEU A 266 8.59 -25.30 -23.62
C LEU A 266 9.93 -26.05 -23.73
N CYS A 267 10.59 -26.35 -22.60
CA CYS A 267 11.82 -27.14 -22.59
C CYS A 267 11.59 -28.60 -23.00
N LYS A 268 10.46 -29.21 -22.63
CA LYS A 268 10.15 -30.62 -22.92
C LYS A 268 9.59 -30.84 -24.32
N GLU A 269 8.70 -29.97 -24.76
CA GLU A 269 7.87 -30.18 -25.96
C GLU A 269 8.19 -29.19 -27.09
N GLY A 270 9.01 -28.16 -26.81
CA GLY A 270 9.21 -27.03 -27.72
C GLY A 270 7.95 -26.19 -27.89
N THR A 271 7.85 -25.49 -29.01
CA THR A 271 6.67 -24.68 -29.38
C THR A 271 5.67 -25.46 -30.26
N ASN A 272 5.88 -26.75 -30.49
CA ASN A 272 5.05 -27.53 -31.41
C ASN A 272 3.62 -27.64 -30.88
N GLY A 273 2.66 -27.04 -31.60
CA GLY A 273 1.26 -27.00 -31.21
C GLY A 273 0.95 -26.01 -30.09
N MET A 274 1.92 -25.22 -29.61
CA MET A 274 1.72 -24.17 -28.61
C MET A 274 1.63 -22.79 -29.30
N LEU A 275 0.59 -22.03 -28.99
CA LEU A 275 0.42 -20.66 -29.42
C LEU A 275 0.59 -19.72 -28.22
N LEU A 276 1.64 -18.91 -28.22
CA LEU A 276 1.84 -17.84 -27.24
C LEU A 276 1.21 -16.54 -27.77
N ILE A 277 0.40 -15.87 -26.96
CA ILE A 277 -0.31 -14.64 -27.35
C ILE A 277 0.10 -13.49 -26.44
N ASP A 278 0.63 -12.41 -27.03
CA ASP A 278 0.96 -11.18 -26.31
C ASP A 278 -0.24 -10.23 -26.30
N CYS A 279 -0.88 -10.08 -25.14
CA CYS A 279 -2.01 -9.18 -24.90
C CYS A 279 -1.58 -7.78 -24.42
N ARG A 280 -0.29 -7.46 -24.50
CA ARG A 280 0.21 -6.11 -24.18
C ARG A 280 -0.10 -5.11 -25.30
N THR A 281 0.13 -3.83 -25.03
CA THR A 281 0.01 -2.76 -26.03
C THR A 281 1.15 -2.83 -27.05
N GLU A 282 0.98 -2.22 -28.22
CA GLU A 282 2.03 -2.13 -29.24
C GLU A 282 3.32 -1.50 -28.70
N SER A 283 3.22 -0.45 -27.89
CA SER A 283 4.36 0.20 -27.22
C SER A 283 5.11 -0.71 -26.24
N GLU A 284 4.41 -1.66 -25.62
CA GLU A 284 5.06 -2.68 -24.79
C GLU A 284 5.72 -3.77 -25.64
N GLN A 285 5.02 -4.20 -26.70
CA GLN A 285 5.43 -5.28 -27.59
C GLN A 285 6.70 -4.92 -28.37
N VAL A 286 6.81 -3.70 -28.91
CA VAL A 286 7.99 -3.25 -29.68
C VAL A 286 9.31 -3.34 -28.90
N ILE A 287 9.26 -3.25 -27.57
CA ILE A 287 10.44 -3.31 -26.71
C ILE A 287 10.95 -4.75 -26.57
N SER A 288 10.06 -5.69 -26.26
CA SER A 288 10.38 -7.10 -26.11
C SER A 288 9.15 -7.97 -26.17
N ALA A 289 9.31 -9.27 -26.43
CA ALA A 289 8.25 -10.28 -26.39
C ALA A 289 8.80 -11.64 -25.90
N LEU A 290 7.90 -12.56 -25.52
CA LEU A 290 8.27 -13.96 -25.34
C LEU A 290 8.64 -14.59 -26.70
N PRO A 291 9.64 -15.48 -26.75
CA PRO A 291 10.03 -16.16 -27.99
C PRO A 291 8.84 -16.86 -28.66
N GLY A 292 8.57 -16.54 -29.94
CA GLY A 292 7.48 -17.14 -30.71
C GLY A 292 6.07 -16.61 -30.41
N ALA A 293 5.93 -15.58 -29.58
CA ALA A 293 4.62 -14.97 -29.31
C ALA A 293 4.05 -14.21 -30.51
N VAL A 294 2.75 -14.40 -30.73
CA VAL A 294 1.93 -13.66 -31.70
C VAL A 294 1.20 -12.53 -30.99
N GLN A 295 1.14 -11.36 -31.60
CA GLN A 295 0.43 -10.21 -31.04
C GLN A 295 -1.08 -10.46 -31.10
N LEU A 296 -1.81 -10.10 -30.05
CA LEU A 296 -3.23 -10.44 -29.92
C LEU A 296 -4.08 -10.06 -31.14
N TYR A 297 -3.85 -8.90 -31.74
CA TYR A 297 -4.61 -8.42 -32.90
C TYR A 297 -4.28 -9.13 -34.23
N HIS A 298 -3.25 -9.97 -34.26
CA HIS A 298 -2.93 -10.88 -35.36
C HIS A 298 -3.47 -12.31 -35.14
N VAL A 299 -4.09 -12.59 -34.00
CA VAL A 299 -4.66 -13.90 -33.71
C VAL A 299 -5.97 -14.06 -34.48
N THR A 300 -6.08 -15.17 -35.22
CA THR A 300 -7.28 -15.50 -36.02
C THR A 300 -7.97 -16.71 -35.43
N ALA A 301 -9.23 -16.95 -35.83
CA ALA A 301 -9.93 -18.17 -35.44
C ALA A 301 -9.20 -19.44 -35.91
N GLU A 302 -8.54 -19.40 -37.07
CA GLU A 302 -7.74 -20.51 -37.59
C GLU A 302 -6.51 -20.79 -36.71
N HIS A 303 -5.78 -19.76 -36.30
CA HIS A 303 -4.67 -19.91 -35.34
C HIS A 303 -5.15 -20.59 -34.06
N LEU A 304 -6.28 -20.14 -33.52
CA LEU A 304 -6.87 -20.72 -32.32
C LEU A 304 -7.35 -22.15 -32.55
N GLN A 305 -7.87 -22.50 -33.72
CA GLN A 305 -8.33 -23.87 -34.03
C GLN A 305 -7.15 -24.84 -34.16
N GLN A 306 -6.09 -24.44 -34.87
CA GLN A 306 -4.91 -25.26 -35.14
C GLN A 306 -4.01 -25.48 -33.91
N ALA A 307 -3.95 -24.51 -33.00
CA ALA A 307 -3.16 -24.65 -31.77
C ALA A 307 -3.71 -25.78 -30.88
N ALA A 308 -2.85 -26.67 -30.39
CA ALA A 308 -3.22 -27.66 -29.39
C ALA A 308 -3.31 -27.04 -27.99
N PHE A 309 -2.49 -26.01 -27.73
CA PHE A 309 -2.38 -25.33 -26.45
C PHE A 309 -2.16 -23.84 -26.66
N VAL A 310 -2.87 -22.98 -25.92
CA VAL A 310 -2.78 -21.52 -26.09
C VAL A 310 -2.47 -20.87 -24.75
N VAL A 311 -1.44 -20.01 -24.71
CA VAL A 311 -1.09 -19.22 -23.52
C VAL A 311 -1.04 -17.74 -23.86
N ALA A 312 -1.99 -16.99 -23.33
CA ALA A 312 -2.00 -15.54 -23.37
C ALA A 312 -1.20 -14.96 -22.20
N TYR A 313 -0.49 -13.86 -22.41
CA TYR A 313 0.19 -13.15 -21.34
C TYR A 313 0.10 -11.64 -21.52
N CYS A 314 0.24 -10.92 -20.41
CA CYS A 314 0.46 -9.48 -20.43
C CYS A 314 1.55 -9.11 -19.42
N CYS A 315 1.60 -7.85 -18.94
CA CYS A 315 2.61 -7.44 -17.96
C CYS A 315 2.56 -8.26 -16.66
N ILE A 316 1.36 -8.44 -16.07
CA ILE A 316 1.16 -9.10 -14.77
C ILE A 316 0.04 -10.17 -14.76
N GLY A 317 -0.54 -10.49 -15.92
CA GLY A 317 -1.57 -11.51 -16.07
C GLY A 317 -3.02 -11.02 -16.15
N CYS A 318 -3.30 -9.75 -15.84
CA CYS A 318 -4.65 -9.17 -15.84
C CYS A 318 -5.34 -9.20 -17.23
N ARG A 319 -4.87 -8.42 -18.21
CA ARG A 319 -5.41 -8.38 -19.58
C ARG A 319 -5.53 -9.75 -20.25
N SER A 320 -4.56 -10.63 -20.01
CA SER A 320 -4.58 -12.00 -20.56
C SER A 320 -5.64 -12.88 -19.89
N ALA A 321 -5.91 -12.70 -18.60
CA ALA A 321 -6.97 -13.41 -17.90
C ALA A 321 -8.36 -12.92 -18.35
N GLU A 322 -8.52 -11.61 -18.53
CA GLU A 322 -9.72 -10.99 -19.10
C GLU A 322 -10.02 -11.57 -20.50
N TRP A 323 -9.03 -11.57 -21.39
CA TRP A 323 -9.18 -12.14 -22.74
C TRP A 323 -9.56 -13.64 -22.72
N CYS A 324 -8.93 -14.43 -21.85
CA CYS A 324 -9.31 -15.84 -21.65
C CYS A 324 -10.73 -16.00 -21.08
N GLN A 325 -11.18 -15.08 -20.22
CA GLN A 325 -12.52 -15.07 -19.65
C GLN A 325 -13.58 -14.71 -20.70
N GLU A 326 -13.28 -13.84 -21.65
CA GLU A 326 -14.19 -13.52 -22.77
C GLU A 326 -14.44 -14.74 -23.67
N LEU A 327 -13.43 -15.59 -23.84
CA LEU A 327 -13.48 -16.78 -24.69
C LEU A 327 -13.83 -18.07 -23.93
N SER A 328 -14.17 -17.98 -22.64
CA SER A 328 -14.42 -19.13 -21.76
C SER A 328 -15.60 -20.01 -22.20
N ASN A 329 -16.54 -19.47 -22.98
CA ASN A 329 -17.70 -20.19 -23.51
C ASN A 329 -17.51 -20.67 -24.96
N SER A 330 -16.32 -20.48 -25.53
CA SER A 330 -16.03 -20.89 -26.91
C SER A 330 -15.62 -22.37 -27.00
N ALA A 331 -15.67 -22.94 -28.21
CA ALA A 331 -15.20 -24.31 -28.45
C ALA A 331 -13.70 -24.50 -28.11
N VAL A 332 -12.91 -23.41 -28.08
CA VAL A 332 -11.47 -23.44 -27.76
C VAL A 332 -11.17 -23.19 -26.28
N ALA A 333 -12.17 -22.90 -25.44
CA ALA A 333 -11.97 -22.56 -24.04
C ALA A 333 -11.12 -23.57 -23.25
N HIS A 334 -11.23 -24.85 -23.60
CA HIS A 334 -10.53 -25.93 -22.91
C HIS A 334 -9.00 -25.89 -23.05
N LYS A 335 -8.47 -25.21 -24.09
CA LYS A 335 -7.04 -25.06 -24.36
C LYS A 335 -6.49 -23.66 -24.13
N LEU A 336 -7.34 -22.73 -23.68
CA LEU A 336 -6.93 -21.36 -23.35
C LEU A 336 -6.39 -21.28 -21.93
N HIS A 337 -5.18 -20.76 -21.80
CA HIS A 337 -4.56 -20.44 -20.52
C HIS A 337 -4.05 -19.00 -20.52
N PHE A 338 -4.08 -18.34 -19.37
CA PHE A 338 -3.32 -17.11 -19.17
C PHE A 338 -2.08 -17.35 -18.31
N LEU A 339 -1.02 -16.59 -18.53
CA LEU A 339 0.20 -16.66 -17.73
C LEU A 339 0.03 -15.88 -16.43
N LYS A 340 -0.03 -16.60 -15.30
CA LYS A 340 -0.13 -16.00 -13.95
C LYS A 340 1.09 -15.14 -13.67
N GLY A 341 0.87 -13.88 -13.31
CA GLY A 341 1.96 -12.90 -13.10
C GLY A 341 2.59 -12.38 -14.39
N GLY A 342 2.12 -12.80 -15.57
CA GLY A 342 2.53 -12.29 -16.87
C GLY A 342 4.02 -12.39 -17.17
N ILE A 343 4.53 -11.46 -17.98
CA ILE A 343 5.95 -11.37 -18.36
C ILE A 343 6.85 -11.08 -17.15
N ALA A 344 6.33 -10.44 -16.09
CA ALA A 344 7.09 -10.20 -14.88
C ALA A 344 7.41 -11.51 -14.15
N ALA A 345 6.44 -12.43 -14.03
CA ALA A 345 6.68 -13.76 -13.44
C ALA A 345 7.57 -14.63 -14.33
N TRP A 346 7.42 -14.53 -15.66
CA TRP A 346 8.33 -15.16 -16.62
C TRP A 346 9.81 -14.82 -16.34
N LEU A 347 10.11 -13.55 -16.07
CA LEU A 347 11.47 -13.11 -15.78
C LEU A 347 11.98 -13.59 -14.42
N HIS A 348 11.12 -13.66 -13.40
CA HIS A 348 11.50 -14.24 -12.09
C HIS A 348 11.88 -15.71 -12.20
N GLU A 349 11.24 -16.44 -13.10
CA GLU A 349 11.54 -17.85 -13.40
C GLU A 349 12.72 -18.03 -14.37
N GLY A 350 13.44 -16.95 -14.70
CA GLY A 350 14.62 -16.99 -15.57
C GLY A 350 14.30 -17.13 -17.07
N GLY A 351 13.05 -16.88 -17.46
CA GLY A 351 12.62 -16.89 -18.84
C GLY A 351 13.32 -15.82 -19.68
N GLN A 352 13.61 -16.13 -20.94
CA GLN A 352 14.27 -15.21 -21.89
C GLN A 352 13.26 -14.35 -22.64
N LEU A 353 13.66 -13.14 -23.02
CA LEU A 353 12.91 -12.27 -23.93
C LEU A 353 13.65 -12.14 -25.25
N ILE A 354 12.91 -11.79 -26.30
CA ILE A 354 13.46 -11.39 -27.58
C ILE A 354 13.01 -9.97 -27.92
N GLN A 355 13.82 -9.25 -28.69
CA GLN A 355 13.41 -8.01 -29.32
C GLN A 355 12.67 -8.34 -30.63
N PRO A 356 11.38 -8.00 -30.81
CA PRO A 356 10.61 -8.49 -31.95
C PRO A 356 11.13 -8.05 -33.32
N SER A 357 11.77 -6.89 -33.41
CA SER A 357 12.33 -6.39 -34.68
C SER A 357 13.53 -7.18 -35.18
N THR A 358 14.28 -7.82 -34.28
CA THR A 358 15.53 -8.53 -34.61
C THR A 358 15.45 -10.03 -34.34
N GLY A 359 14.50 -10.47 -33.51
CA GLY A 359 14.42 -11.83 -32.98
C GLY A 359 15.54 -12.19 -32.00
N MET A 360 16.43 -11.25 -31.68
CA MET A 360 17.60 -11.50 -30.83
C MET A 360 17.21 -11.48 -29.34
N PRO A 361 17.87 -12.29 -28.49
CA PRO A 361 17.65 -12.24 -27.06
C PRO A 361 17.88 -10.84 -26.48
N CYS A 362 16.98 -10.38 -25.61
CA CYS A 362 17.11 -9.10 -24.94
C CYS A 362 16.80 -9.22 -23.44
N ARG A 363 17.29 -8.26 -22.65
CA ARG A 363 16.95 -8.11 -21.23
C ARG A 363 15.97 -6.98 -20.98
N LEU A 364 15.72 -6.16 -21.99
CA LEU A 364 14.86 -5.00 -21.88
C LEU A 364 13.39 -5.43 -21.80
N VAL A 365 12.64 -4.92 -20.82
CA VAL A 365 11.21 -5.18 -20.68
C VAL A 365 10.44 -3.89 -20.45
N HIS A 366 9.39 -3.66 -21.25
CA HIS A 366 8.50 -2.54 -21.01
C HIS A 366 7.57 -2.84 -19.83
N CYS A 367 7.67 -2.00 -18.80
CA CYS A 367 6.75 -2.04 -17.66
C CYS A 367 5.53 -1.18 -18.00
N TRP A 368 4.34 -1.79 -18.08
CA TRP A 368 3.11 -1.08 -18.48
C TRP A 368 2.92 0.25 -17.76
N THR A 369 3.16 0.25 -16.44
CA THR A 369 3.15 1.45 -15.60
C THR A 369 4.34 1.42 -14.63
N PHE A 370 4.76 2.59 -14.12
CA PHE A 370 5.94 2.69 -13.25
C PHE A 370 5.76 1.94 -11.92
N GLU A 371 4.53 1.85 -11.42
CA GLU A 371 4.11 1.16 -10.21
C GLU A 371 4.48 -0.33 -10.23
N LEU A 372 4.59 -0.91 -11.43
CA LEU A 372 4.88 -2.32 -11.60
C LEU A 372 6.39 -2.63 -11.55
N VAL A 373 7.27 -1.63 -11.66
CA VAL A 373 8.74 -1.80 -11.64
C VAL A 373 9.23 -2.57 -10.40
N PRO A 374 8.73 -2.30 -9.16
CA PRO A 374 9.13 -3.06 -7.98
C PRO A 374 8.74 -4.54 -7.99
N PHE A 375 7.92 -5.00 -8.95
CA PHE A 375 7.54 -6.41 -9.11
C PHE A 375 8.43 -7.16 -10.09
N PHE A 376 9.32 -6.48 -10.83
CA PHE A 376 10.31 -7.13 -11.69
C PHE A 376 11.55 -7.57 -10.90
N PRO A 377 12.27 -8.61 -11.35
CA PRO A 377 13.51 -9.02 -10.70
C PRO A 377 14.56 -7.90 -10.79
N THR A 378 15.38 -7.80 -9.75
CA THR A 378 16.46 -6.81 -9.63
C THR A 378 17.65 -7.12 -10.55
N ARG A 379 17.71 -8.35 -11.09
CA ARG A 379 18.75 -8.82 -12.02
C ARG A 379 18.10 -9.53 -13.20
N GLY A 380 18.85 -9.66 -14.29
CA GLY A 380 18.42 -10.42 -15.47
C GLY A 380 17.46 -9.69 -16.41
N CYS A 381 16.92 -8.54 -16.00
CA CYS A 381 16.14 -7.66 -16.86
C CYS A 381 16.47 -6.18 -16.63
N ASP A 382 16.37 -5.39 -17.70
CA ASP A 382 16.40 -3.94 -17.68
C ASP A 382 14.96 -3.47 -17.88
N VAL A 383 14.39 -2.82 -16.88
CA VAL A 383 13.00 -2.39 -16.97
C VAL A 383 12.94 -1.07 -17.73
N HIS A 384 12.57 -1.13 -19.01
CA HIS A 384 12.26 0.03 -19.82
C HIS A 384 11.03 0.71 -19.24
N ARG A 385 11.23 1.97 -18.87
CA ARG A 385 10.14 2.84 -18.45
C ARG A 385 9.51 3.38 -19.72
N PRO A 386 8.18 3.49 -19.82
CA PRO A 386 7.56 4.30 -20.87
C PRO A 386 8.08 5.73 -20.74
N GLU A 387 9.19 6.03 -21.43
CA GLU A 387 9.55 7.40 -21.71
C GLU A 387 8.50 7.90 -22.70
N LEU A 388 7.65 8.81 -22.21
CA LEU A 388 6.78 9.65 -23.03
C LEU A 388 7.58 10.21 -24.21
N GLY A 389 7.51 9.55 -25.36
CA GLY A 389 8.07 9.98 -26.65
C GLY A 389 9.60 10.07 -26.71
N VAL A 390 10.22 9.15 -27.47
CA VAL A 390 11.65 9.13 -27.86
C VAL A 390 12.08 10.33 -28.74
N ASN A 391 11.22 11.35 -28.89
CA ASN A 391 11.47 12.53 -29.72
C ASN A 391 11.70 13.82 -28.91
N ALA A 392 12.07 13.77 -27.64
CA ALA A 392 12.60 14.96 -26.99
C ALA A 392 14.01 15.21 -27.56
N PRO A 393 14.23 16.23 -28.42
CA PRO A 393 15.56 16.53 -28.92
C PRO A 393 16.54 16.69 -27.75
N SER A 394 17.81 16.36 -28.01
CA SER A 394 18.92 16.52 -27.09
C SER A 394 19.23 18.01 -26.84
N GLU A 395 18.24 18.75 -26.35
CA GLU A 395 18.42 20.11 -25.87
C GLU A 395 19.15 20.08 -24.53
N ILE A 396 20.09 21.02 -24.42
CA ILE A 396 21.09 21.19 -23.38
C ILE A 396 20.44 21.08 -21.99
N GLU A 397 21.02 20.24 -21.13
CA GLU A 397 20.51 19.85 -19.80
C GLU A 397 20.27 20.99 -18.78
N SER A 398 20.61 22.25 -19.10
CA SER A 398 20.69 23.35 -18.14
C SER A 398 19.47 24.29 -18.07
N SER A 399 18.36 24.03 -18.79
CA SER A 399 17.22 24.96 -18.76
C SER A 399 16.35 24.80 -17.49
N PRO A 400 15.94 25.91 -16.81
CA PRO A 400 15.01 25.86 -15.67
C PRO A 400 13.69 25.14 -15.98
N GLN A 401 13.26 25.17 -17.25
CA GLN A 401 12.06 24.50 -17.72
C GLN A 401 12.15 22.97 -17.55
N ARG A 402 13.32 22.36 -17.85
CA ARG A 402 13.54 20.92 -17.63
C ARG A 402 13.40 20.54 -16.15
N SER A 403 13.90 21.36 -15.24
CA SER A 403 13.77 21.14 -13.79
C SER A 403 12.30 21.17 -13.36
N LEU A 404 11.50 22.12 -13.87
CA LEU A 404 10.06 22.20 -13.59
C LEU A 404 9.29 21.02 -14.19
N THR A 405 9.63 20.61 -15.42
CA THR A 405 9.03 19.42 -16.06
C THR A 405 9.39 18.15 -15.30
N ARG A 406 10.65 17.97 -14.89
CA ARG A 406 11.10 16.82 -14.09
C ARG A 406 10.40 16.77 -12.73
N ALA A 407 10.29 17.92 -12.06
CA ALA A 407 9.59 18.02 -10.79
C ALA A 407 8.09 17.73 -10.95
N SER A 408 7.42 18.29 -11.97
CA SER A 408 6.02 18.01 -12.26
C SER A 408 5.78 16.52 -12.57
N ARG A 409 6.69 15.89 -13.33
CA ARG A 409 6.66 14.44 -13.58
C ARG A 409 6.79 13.63 -12.30
N ALA A 410 7.74 13.97 -11.42
CA ALA A 410 7.88 13.29 -10.13
C ALA A 410 6.62 13.44 -9.26
N ARG A 411 5.91 14.57 -9.35
CA ARG A 411 4.62 14.78 -8.67
C ARG A 411 3.50 13.95 -9.30
N LEU A 412 3.45 13.83 -10.63
CA LEU A 412 2.52 12.95 -11.32
C LEU A 412 2.74 11.48 -10.93
N ASP A 413 4.00 11.02 -10.86
CA ASP A 413 4.32 9.66 -10.43
C ASP A 413 3.84 9.41 -8.99
N ARG A 414 4.04 10.37 -8.08
CA ARG A 414 3.48 10.30 -6.72
C ARG A 414 1.95 10.23 -6.71
N LEU A 415 1.31 11.08 -7.51
CA LEU A 415 -0.15 11.07 -7.65
C LEU A 415 -0.67 9.72 -8.15
N ARG A 416 -0.05 9.15 -9.19
CA ARG A 416 -0.43 7.84 -9.73
C ARG A 416 -0.28 6.74 -8.69
N ASN A 417 0.85 6.69 -7.98
CA ASN A 417 1.07 5.74 -6.88
C ASN A 417 -0.03 5.86 -5.80
N LEU A 418 -0.31 7.09 -5.35
CA LEU A 418 -1.35 7.35 -4.35
C LEU A 418 -2.74 6.92 -4.84
N ALA A 419 -3.10 7.31 -6.06
CA ALA A 419 -4.40 6.97 -6.65
C ALA A 419 -4.57 5.45 -6.83
N TRP A 420 -3.50 4.74 -7.18
CA TRP A 420 -3.48 3.29 -7.27
C TRP A 420 -3.60 2.61 -5.91
N GLU A 421 -2.87 3.07 -4.89
CA GLU A 421 -2.99 2.50 -3.54
C GLU A 421 -4.42 2.64 -3.01
N VAL A 422 -4.99 3.85 -3.15
CA VAL A 422 -6.38 4.12 -2.76
C VAL A 422 -7.33 3.23 -3.56
N ARG A 423 -7.09 3.04 -4.87
CA ARG A 423 -7.91 2.14 -5.69
C ARG A 423 -7.86 0.70 -5.20
N LEU A 424 -6.66 0.14 -5.10
CA LEU A 424 -6.47 -1.26 -4.72
C LEU A 424 -7.03 -1.54 -3.33
N ARG A 425 -6.96 -0.56 -2.41
CA ARG A 425 -7.48 -0.70 -1.05
C ARG A 425 -9.01 -0.56 -0.97
N TYR A 426 -9.60 0.39 -1.69
CA TYR A 426 -10.99 0.80 -1.42
C TYR A 426 -11.96 0.55 -2.58
N CYS A 427 -11.49 0.39 -3.81
CA CYS A 427 -12.33 0.22 -5.00
C CYS A 427 -11.67 -0.66 -6.09
N PRO A 428 -11.32 -1.92 -5.76
CA PRO A 428 -10.61 -2.81 -6.69
C PRO A 428 -11.43 -3.14 -7.95
N SER A 429 -12.76 -3.16 -7.85
CA SER A 429 -13.66 -3.51 -8.96
C SER A 429 -13.92 -2.37 -9.95
N VAL A 430 -13.47 -1.15 -9.64
CA VAL A 430 -13.70 0.02 -10.50
C VAL A 430 -12.68 0.04 -11.63
N LEU A 431 -13.17 0.17 -12.87
CA LEU A 431 -12.32 0.45 -14.01
C LEU A 431 -11.82 1.90 -13.93
N CYS A 432 -10.51 2.11 -14.05
CA CYS A 432 -9.94 3.44 -14.10
C CYS A 432 -9.24 3.68 -15.43
N LEU A 433 -9.27 4.94 -15.88
CA LEU A 433 -8.51 5.43 -17.02
C LEU A 433 -7.48 6.44 -16.54
N ASP A 434 -6.27 6.39 -17.11
CA ASP A 434 -5.27 7.44 -16.91
C ASP A 434 -5.71 8.74 -17.58
N ALA A 435 -5.35 9.89 -17.00
CA ALA A 435 -5.73 11.19 -17.55
C ALA A 435 -5.28 11.40 -19.01
N GLU A 436 -4.11 10.86 -19.39
CA GLU A 436 -3.62 10.89 -20.78
C GLU A 436 -4.48 10.07 -21.74
N GLU A 437 -4.98 8.92 -21.26
CA GLU A 437 -5.91 8.09 -22.03
C GLU A 437 -7.26 8.78 -22.17
N VAL A 438 -7.77 9.37 -21.08
CA VAL A 438 -8.99 10.18 -21.11
C VAL A 438 -8.85 11.32 -22.12
N GLN A 439 -7.75 12.07 -22.11
CA GLN A 439 -7.51 13.17 -23.03
C GLN A 439 -7.54 12.72 -24.50
N ARG A 440 -6.94 11.56 -24.82
CA ARG A 440 -7.00 10.96 -26.16
C ARG A 440 -8.42 10.54 -26.55
N LEU A 441 -9.16 9.92 -25.62
CA LEU A 441 -10.51 9.44 -25.87
C LEU A 441 -11.50 10.58 -26.12
N VAL A 442 -11.42 11.66 -25.33
CA VAL A 442 -12.32 12.80 -25.48
C VAL A 442 -11.95 13.72 -26.63
N ALA A 443 -10.73 13.65 -27.17
CA ALA A 443 -10.34 14.39 -28.37
C ALA A 443 -11.09 13.92 -29.63
N ALA A 444 -11.64 12.70 -29.63
CA ALA A 444 -12.44 12.20 -30.74
C ALA A 444 -13.83 12.88 -30.77
N PRO A 445 -14.31 13.37 -31.93
CA PRO A 445 -15.68 13.86 -32.05
C PRO A 445 -16.68 12.73 -31.80
N ASN A 446 -17.78 13.04 -31.08
CA ASN A 446 -18.85 12.09 -30.73
C ASN A 446 -18.43 10.89 -29.87
N ALA A 447 -17.42 11.06 -29.02
CA ALA A 447 -16.87 9.98 -28.20
C ALA A 447 -17.84 9.36 -27.17
N GLY A 448 -19.00 9.97 -26.94
CA GLY A 448 -20.03 9.43 -26.05
C GLY A 448 -19.63 9.46 -24.57
N TYR A 449 -18.75 10.39 -24.16
CA TYR A 449 -18.33 10.52 -22.76
C TYR A 449 -19.02 11.69 -22.05
N ILE A 450 -19.33 11.50 -20.77
CA ILE A 450 -19.82 12.54 -19.86
C ILE A 450 -18.95 12.54 -18.61
N PHE A 451 -18.40 13.70 -18.25
CA PHE A 451 -17.66 13.85 -17.01
C PHE A 451 -18.61 14.01 -15.83
N VAL A 452 -18.32 13.32 -14.72
CA VAL A 452 -19.11 13.41 -13.49
C VAL A 452 -18.21 13.90 -12.35
N ASP A 453 -18.42 15.14 -11.91
CA ASP A 453 -17.66 15.78 -10.85
C ASP A 453 -18.27 15.49 -9.47
N VAL A 454 -17.60 14.61 -8.72
CA VAL A 454 -18.03 14.19 -7.38
C VAL A 454 -17.29 14.93 -6.25
N ARG A 455 -16.65 16.05 -6.56
CA ARG A 455 -16.09 16.95 -5.55
C ARG A 455 -17.17 17.75 -4.82
N THR A 456 -16.79 18.40 -3.72
CA THR A 456 -17.73 19.24 -2.98
C THR A 456 -18.11 20.48 -3.80
N PRO A 457 -19.25 21.13 -3.52
CA PRO A 457 -19.63 22.38 -4.18
C PRO A 457 -18.54 23.45 -4.15
N GLU A 458 -17.82 23.58 -3.03
CA GLU A 458 -16.78 24.58 -2.84
C GLU A 458 -15.55 24.32 -3.74
N GLU A 459 -15.15 23.06 -3.91
CA GLU A 459 -14.10 22.72 -4.88
C GLU A 459 -14.52 23.00 -6.33
N ARG A 460 -15.81 22.78 -6.64
CA ARG A 460 -16.40 23.07 -7.96
C ARG A 460 -16.55 24.56 -8.21
N GLN A 461 -16.69 25.37 -7.16
CA GLN A 461 -16.68 26.83 -7.27
C GLN A 461 -15.33 27.40 -7.73
N VAL A 462 -14.23 26.67 -7.50
CA VAL A 462 -12.92 27.07 -8.03
C VAL A 462 -12.81 26.74 -9.51
N SER A 463 -13.10 25.49 -9.87
CA SER A 463 -13.05 25.02 -11.26
C SER A 463 -13.66 23.63 -11.42
N THR A 464 -13.89 23.20 -12.66
CA THR A 464 -14.18 21.82 -13.06
C THR A 464 -13.46 21.44 -14.36
N ILE A 465 -13.44 20.14 -14.70
CA ILE A 465 -12.86 19.65 -15.96
C ILE A 465 -13.68 20.21 -17.13
N SER A 466 -12.99 20.72 -18.14
CA SER A 466 -13.59 21.17 -19.40
C SER A 466 -13.11 20.32 -20.56
N SER A 467 -14.04 19.91 -21.41
CA SER A 467 -13.76 19.31 -22.71
C SER A 467 -14.69 19.90 -23.75
N PRO A 468 -14.19 20.27 -24.94
CA PRO A 468 -15.04 20.78 -26.03
C PRO A 468 -16.13 19.80 -26.48
N THR A 469 -15.92 18.50 -26.28
CA THR A 469 -16.75 17.41 -26.82
C THR A 469 -17.51 16.64 -25.74
N CYS A 470 -17.20 16.85 -24.46
CA CYS A 470 -17.76 16.08 -23.36
C CYS A 470 -18.29 17.01 -22.27
N PRO A 471 -19.61 17.03 -22.00
CA PRO A 471 -20.15 17.85 -20.93
C PRO A 471 -19.72 17.32 -19.57
N THR A 472 -19.59 18.23 -18.61
CA THR A 472 -19.35 17.91 -17.21
C THR A 472 -20.63 18.17 -16.42
N ILE A 473 -21.05 17.18 -15.63
CA ILE A 473 -22.21 17.28 -14.72
C ILE A 473 -21.78 17.00 -13.29
N THR A 474 -22.55 17.50 -12.34
CA THR A 474 -22.38 17.24 -10.91
C THR A 474 -22.82 15.83 -10.53
N LYS A 475 -22.33 15.34 -9.39
CA LYS A 475 -22.84 14.11 -8.75
C LYS A 475 -24.37 14.12 -8.61
N GLU A 476 -24.94 15.25 -8.20
CA GLU A 476 -26.37 15.40 -7.94
C GLU A 476 -27.18 15.28 -9.23
N GLU A 477 -26.78 15.99 -10.29
CA GLU A 477 -27.41 15.89 -11.62
C GLU A 477 -27.28 14.49 -12.20
N PHE A 478 -26.13 13.84 -12.00
CA PHE A 478 -25.92 12.47 -12.42
C PHE A 478 -26.91 11.51 -11.72
N LEU A 479 -27.02 11.58 -10.38
CA LEU A 479 -27.95 10.73 -9.63
C LEU A 479 -29.41 11.00 -10.03
N GLN A 480 -29.79 12.27 -10.25
CA GLN A 480 -31.12 12.63 -10.72
C GLN A 480 -31.43 12.04 -12.10
N LYS A 481 -30.47 12.09 -13.04
CA LYS A 481 -30.61 11.47 -14.37
C LYS A 481 -30.74 9.94 -14.27
N MET A 482 -29.99 9.31 -13.36
CA MET A 482 -30.00 7.85 -13.19
C MET A 482 -31.24 7.33 -12.46
N ALA A 483 -31.90 8.13 -11.63
CA ALA A 483 -33.13 7.76 -10.93
C ALA A 483 -34.31 7.49 -11.88
N GLY A 484 -34.26 8.00 -13.12
CA GLY A 484 -35.33 7.90 -14.13
C GLY A 484 -35.43 6.59 -14.93
N ASN A 485 -34.78 5.49 -14.51
CA ASN A 485 -34.75 4.20 -15.23
C ASN A 485 -34.13 4.28 -16.64
N LEU A 486 -32.81 4.49 -16.73
CA LEU A 486 -32.07 4.52 -17.99
C LEU A 486 -31.01 3.41 -18.06
N PRO A 487 -31.38 2.14 -18.27
CA PRO A 487 -30.40 1.05 -18.37
C PRO A 487 -29.57 1.03 -19.66
N ASN A 488 -29.79 1.93 -20.63
CA ASN A 488 -29.13 1.89 -21.95
C ASN A 488 -28.79 3.28 -22.50
N LEU A 489 -28.16 4.14 -21.69
CA LEU A 489 -27.60 5.37 -22.24
C LEU A 489 -26.41 5.04 -23.16
N PRO A 490 -26.28 5.69 -24.33
CA PRO A 490 -25.15 5.49 -25.24
C PRO A 490 -23.85 6.16 -24.71
N TYR A 491 -23.80 6.48 -23.42
CA TYR A 491 -22.73 7.25 -22.81
C TYR A 491 -21.89 6.41 -21.85
N THR A 492 -20.60 6.70 -21.79
CA THR A 492 -19.70 6.27 -20.72
C THR A 492 -19.41 7.44 -19.79
N PHE A 493 -19.60 7.22 -18.49
CA PHE A 493 -19.40 8.22 -17.45
C PHE A 493 -17.96 8.17 -16.94
N LEU A 494 -17.28 9.32 -17.00
CA LEU A 494 -15.93 9.54 -16.52
C LEU A 494 -15.99 10.29 -15.19
N VAL A 495 -16.00 9.55 -14.09
CA VAL A 495 -16.16 10.08 -12.74
C VAL A 495 -14.82 10.55 -12.21
N PHE A 496 -14.76 11.74 -11.63
CA PHE A 496 -13.52 12.27 -11.05
C PHE A 496 -13.75 13.05 -9.76
N CYS A 497 -12.71 13.08 -8.95
CA CYS A 497 -12.59 13.99 -7.81
C CYS A 497 -11.21 14.66 -7.84
N THR A 498 -10.68 15.14 -6.71
CA THR A 498 -9.33 15.75 -6.65
C THR A 498 -8.24 14.79 -7.11
N VAL A 499 -8.19 13.59 -6.50
CA VAL A 499 -7.07 12.63 -6.62
C VAL A 499 -7.50 11.21 -7.02
N GLY A 500 -8.79 10.99 -7.26
CA GLY A 500 -9.36 9.69 -7.63
C GLY A 500 -9.97 8.88 -6.49
N GLY A 501 -9.80 9.28 -5.22
CA GLY A 501 -10.36 8.55 -4.07
C GLY A 501 -11.88 8.56 -3.99
N ARG A 502 -12.50 9.75 -3.88
CA ARG A 502 -13.96 9.90 -3.83
C ARG A 502 -14.66 9.38 -5.10
N SER A 503 -14.08 9.59 -6.28
CA SER A 503 -14.65 9.07 -7.53
C SER A 503 -14.56 7.55 -7.60
N GLY A 504 -13.42 6.97 -7.21
CA GLY A 504 -13.26 5.53 -7.11
C GLY A 504 -14.26 4.93 -6.13
N ARG A 505 -14.44 5.52 -4.95
CA ARG A 505 -15.44 5.04 -3.98
C ARG A 505 -16.86 5.16 -4.50
N PHE A 506 -17.21 6.30 -5.09
CA PHE A 506 -18.53 6.50 -5.69
C PHE A 506 -18.83 5.47 -6.79
N CYS A 507 -17.86 5.18 -7.66
CA CYS A 507 -18.02 4.12 -8.65
C CYS A 507 -18.17 2.73 -8.02
N GLN A 508 -17.42 2.43 -6.96
CA GLN A 508 -17.53 1.15 -6.26
C GLN A 508 -18.93 0.98 -5.68
N ASP A 509 -19.42 1.99 -4.95
CA ASP A 509 -20.76 1.98 -4.35
C ASP A 509 -21.83 1.79 -5.45
N MET A 510 -21.69 2.44 -6.61
CA MET A 510 -22.58 2.24 -7.76
C MET A 510 -22.60 0.80 -8.32
N LEU A 511 -21.47 0.09 -8.26
CA LEU A 511 -21.34 -1.26 -8.80
C LEU A 511 -21.79 -2.33 -7.79
N THR A 512 -21.49 -2.11 -6.50
CA THR A 512 -21.76 -3.10 -5.46
C THR A 512 -23.07 -2.87 -4.72
N GLU A 513 -23.38 -1.63 -4.37
CA GLU A 513 -24.45 -1.25 -3.42
C GLU A 513 -25.23 -0.01 -3.92
N PRO A 514 -25.81 -0.05 -5.14
CA PRO A 514 -26.45 1.11 -5.77
C PRO A 514 -27.56 1.73 -4.91
N GLU A 515 -28.23 0.94 -4.06
CA GLU A 515 -29.26 1.39 -3.14
C GLU A 515 -28.74 2.40 -2.10
N LYS A 516 -27.47 2.31 -1.67
CA LYS A 516 -26.87 3.23 -0.69
C LYS A 516 -26.78 4.66 -1.20
N ILE A 517 -26.75 4.83 -2.52
CA ILE A 517 -26.67 6.12 -3.20
C ILE A 517 -27.99 6.47 -3.92
N GLY A 518 -29.07 5.76 -3.60
CA GLY A 518 -30.42 6.04 -4.11
C GLY A 518 -30.70 5.53 -5.53
N LEU A 519 -29.87 4.64 -6.07
CA LEU A 519 -30.10 4.04 -7.38
C LEU A 519 -30.91 2.74 -7.26
N ARG A 520 -31.84 2.53 -8.18
CA ARG A 520 -32.69 1.32 -8.24
C ARG A 520 -32.06 0.17 -9.01
N CYS A 521 -31.04 0.44 -9.82
CA CYS A 521 -30.39 -0.53 -10.68
C CYS A 521 -28.87 -0.34 -10.67
N LYS A 522 -28.15 -1.45 -10.86
CA LYS A 522 -26.69 -1.41 -11.07
C LYS A 522 -26.38 -0.78 -12.41
N VAL A 523 -25.34 0.04 -12.44
CA VAL A 523 -24.78 0.57 -13.68
C VAL A 523 -23.83 -0.48 -14.26
N ASN A 524 -23.81 -0.60 -15.59
CA ASN A 524 -22.87 -1.50 -16.25
C ASN A 524 -21.43 -1.03 -15.98
N SER A 525 -20.56 -1.93 -15.53
CA SER A 525 -19.15 -1.62 -15.23
C SER A 525 -18.41 -1.03 -16.43
N SER A 526 -18.76 -1.42 -17.66
CA SER A 526 -18.17 -0.87 -18.88
C SER A 526 -18.51 0.61 -19.11
N GLN A 527 -19.66 1.08 -18.61
CA GLN A 527 -20.16 2.46 -18.77
C GLN A 527 -19.68 3.40 -17.65
N LEU A 528 -18.99 2.89 -16.62
CA LEU A 528 -18.60 3.69 -15.47
C LEU A 528 -17.10 3.56 -15.22
N LYS A 529 -16.37 4.66 -15.43
CA LYS A 529 -14.91 4.68 -15.28
C LYS A 529 -14.50 5.82 -14.36
N SER A 530 -13.57 5.56 -13.43
CA SER A 530 -12.95 6.63 -12.64
C SER A 530 -11.71 7.17 -13.35
N ILE A 531 -11.49 8.48 -13.31
CA ILE A 531 -10.22 9.06 -13.76
C ILE A 531 -9.17 8.83 -12.67
N LEU A 532 -8.11 8.10 -12.99
CA LEU A 532 -7.00 7.86 -12.08
C LEU A 532 -6.27 9.18 -11.82
N GLY A 533 -6.08 9.53 -10.54
CA GLY A 533 -5.50 10.82 -10.14
C GLY A 533 -6.47 12.00 -10.22
N GLY A 534 -7.73 11.80 -10.64
CA GLY A 534 -8.76 12.83 -10.64
C GLY A 534 -8.40 14.09 -11.47
N ILE A 535 -8.88 15.25 -11.02
CA ILE A 535 -8.57 16.55 -11.64
C ILE A 535 -7.08 16.91 -11.51
N ALA A 536 -6.37 16.43 -10.47
CA ALA A 536 -4.93 16.63 -10.37
C ALA A 536 -4.19 15.96 -11.54
N GLY A 537 -4.60 14.73 -11.88
CA GLY A 537 -4.07 13.98 -13.03
C GLY A 537 -4.41 14.68 -14.35
N TRP A 538 -5.64 15.19 -14.48
CA TRP A 538 -6.09 15.96 -15.64
C TRP A 538 -5.24 17.21 -15.90
N VAL A 539 -4.89 17.95 -14.86
CA VAL A 539 -4.07 19.16 -14.98
C VAL A 539 -2.61 18.83 -15.34
N HIS A 540 -2.06 17.70 -14.87
CA HIS A 540 -0.73 17.24 -15.27
C HIS A 540 -0.60 16.98 -16.77
N VAL A 541 -1.66 16.53 -17.42
CA VAL A 541 -1.67 16.25 -18.87
C VAL A 541 -2.06 17.48 -19.69
N GLY A 542 -2.13 18.66 -19.06
CA GLY A 542 -2.52 19.90 -19.72
C GLY A 542 -4.01 19.93 -20.10
N GLY A 543 -4.84 19.17 -19.39
CA GLY A 543 -6.28 19.20 -19.57
C GLY A 543 -6.89 20.55 -19.21
N GLY A 544 -7.87 21.01 -19.98
CA GLY A 544 -8.54 22.29 -19.76
C GLY A 544 -9.44 22.28 -18.53
N LEU A 545 -9.48 23.40 -17.81
CA LEU A 545 -10.42 23.66 -16.72
C LEU A 545 -11.31 24.86 -17.04
N VAL A 546 -12.51 24.88 -16.47
CA VAL A 546 -13.41 26.04 -16.49
C VAL A 546 -13.86 26.42 -15.10
N ASP A 547 -14.11 27.71 -14.88
CA ASP A 547 -14.75 28.23 -13.66
C ASP A 547 -16.27 27.95 -13.65
N PRO A 548 -17.01 28.31 -12.59
CA PRO A 548 -18.47 28.09 -12.53
C PRO A 548 -19.29 28.82 -13.60
N PHE A 549 -18.69 29.82 -14.27
CA PHE A 549 -19.31 30.56 -15.35
C PHE A 549 -18.94 29.99 -16.73
N GLY A 550 -18.16 28.91 -16.77
CA GLY A 550 -17.70 28.27 -18.00
C GLY A 550 -16.48 28.93 -18.64
N ASN A 551 -15.86 29.93 -17.99
CA ASN A 551 -14.66 30.56 -18.53
C ASN A 551 -13.42 29.70 -18.29
N PRO A 552 -12.49 29.60 -19.26
CA PRO A 552 -11.23 28.90 -19.05
C PRO A 552 -10.46 29.44 -17.83
N THR A 553 -9.92 28.55 -17.01
CA THR A 553 -9.14 28.91 -15.81
C THR A 553 -7.96 27.96 -15.61
N SER A 554 -6.93 28.41 -14.90
CA SER A 554 -5.84 27.57 -14.39
C SER A 554 -6.02 27.23 -12.90
N LYS A 555 -7.06 27.76 -12.27
CA LYS A 555 -7.31 27.60 -10.84
C LYS A 555 -7.81 26.20 -10.52
N VAL A 556 -7.32 25.60 -9.44
CA VAL A 556 -7.79 24.29 -8.96
C VAL A 556 -7.68 24.20 -7.44
N SER A 557 -8.71 23.66 -6.79
CA SER A 557 -8.65 23.36 -5.35
C SER A 557 -8.00 22.00 -5.12
N PRO A 558 -6.94 21.91 -4.29
CA PRO A 558 -6.32 20.66 -3.91
C PRO A 558 -7.10 19.90 -2.81
N TRP A 559 -8.31 20.34 -2.44
CA TRP A 559 -9.09 19.88 -1.27
C TRP A 559 -8.45 20.20 0.08
N CYS A 560 -7.17 19.89 0.29
CA CYS A 560 -6.41 20.27 1.47
C CYS A 560 -4.92 20.50 1.16
N GLN A 561 -4.20 21.12 2.11
CA GLN A 561 -2.79 21.46 1.94
C GLN A 561 -1.90 20.23 1.70
N ALA A 562 -2.26 19.07 2.25
CA ALA A 562 -1.50 17.83 2.09
C ALA A 562 -1.44 17.32 0.63
N PHE A 563 -2.33 17.81 -0.23
CA PHE A 563 -2.35 17.44 -1.65
C PHE A 563 -1.72 18.49 -2.56
N MET A 564 -1.14 19.58 -2.05
CA MET A 564 -0.51 20.58 -2.93
C MET A 564 0.69 20.01 -3.70
N ASP A 565 1.43 19.06 -3.11
CA ASP A 565 2.67 18.54 -3.67
C ASP A 565 2.46 17.49 -4.77
N ILE A 566 1.21 17.11 -5.06
CA ILE A 566 0.85 16.19 -6.14
C ILE A 566 0.29 16.91 -7.38
N PHE A 567 0.11 18.24 -7.35
CA PHE A 567 -0.23 19.05 -8.53
C PHE A 567 1.03 19.48 -9.30
N PRO A 568 0.94 19.78 -10.61
CA PRO A 568 2.11 20.21 -11.38
C PRO A 568 2.74 21.48 -10.78
N VAL A 569 4.05 21.63 -10.97
CA VAL A 569 4.82 22.74 -10.39
C VAL A 569 4.50 24.07 -11.08
N SER A 570 3.99 24.00 -12.31
CA SER A 570 3.64 25.15 -13.15
C SER A 570 2.37 24.86 -13.94
N GLY A 571 1.66 25.91 -14.36
CA GLY A 571 0.46 25.80 -15.19
C GLY A 571 -0.86 25.63 -14.43
N ALA A 572 -0.80 25.48 -13.10
CA ALA A 572 -1.96 25.43 -12.23
C ALA A 572 -1.83 26.45 -11.09
N GLU A 573 -2.90 27.20 -10.82
CA GLU A 573 -3.00 28.08 -9.66
C GLU A 573 -3.76 27.35 -8.55
N LEU A 574 -3.08 26.97 -7.47
CA LEU A 574 -3.72 26.25 -6.38
C LEU A 574 -4.49 27.23 -5.50
N VAL A 575 -5.81 27.09 -5.47
CA VAL A 575 -6.69 27.89 -4.62
C VAL A 575 -7.00 27.08 -3.38
N LEU A 576 -6.31 27.39 -2.29
CA LEU A 576 -6.72 26.97 -0.96
C LEU A 576 -7.77 27.95 -0.48
N ASP A 577 -9.00 27.47 -0.33
CA ASP A 577 -10.00 28.25 0.38
C ASP A 577 -9.60 28.26 1.86
N GLU A 578 -9.40 29.45 2.45
CA GLU A 578 -9.06 29.59 3.86
C GLU A 578 -10.14 28.95 4.76
N LEU A 579 -11.37 28.80 4.25
CA LEU A 579 -12.48 28.10 4.91
C LEU A 579 -12.44 26.56 4.75
N GLN A 580 -11.64 26.01 3.83
CA GLN A 580 -11.50 24.56 3.59
C GLN A 580 -10.41 23.88 4.42
N VAL A 581 -9.54 24.65 5.10
CA VAL A 581 -8.57 24.08 6.06
C VAL A 581 -9.27 23.51 7.30
N VAL A 582 -10.59 23.73 7.40
CA VAL A 582 -11.42 23.37 8.54
C VAL A 582 -12.45 22.34 8.06
N PRO A 583 -12.32 21.06 8.46
CA PRO A 583 -13.37 20.07 8.27
C PRO A 583 -14.74 20.65 8.70
N GLN A 584 -15.83 20.29 8.02
CA GLN A 584 -17.14 20.90 8.25
C GLN A 584 -17.61 20.72 9.71
N ASP A 585 -17.16 19.64 10.35
CA ASP A 585 -17.24 19.26 11.76
C ASP A 585 -16.34 20.10 12.71
N ALA A 586 -15.29 20.75 12.20
CA ALA A 586 -14.41 21.62 12.98
C ALA A 586 -14.85 23.10 13.00
N ARG A 587 -15.88 23.50 12.22
CA ARG A 587 -16.38 24.89 12.22
C ARG A 587 -16.97 25.30 13.57
N ALA A 588 -17.75 24.43 14.19
CA ALA A 588 -18.25 24.63 15.56
C ALA A 588 -17.10 24.78 16.57
N PHE A 589 -15.98 24.09 16.32
CA PHE A 589 -14.77 24.16 17.15
C PHE A 589 -14.01 25.47 16.99
N ILE A 590 -13.96 26.04 15.78
CA ILE A 590 -13.30 27.32 15.52
C ILE A 590 -14.10 28.50 16.04
N ASP A 591 -15.42 28.46 15.90
CA ASP A 591 -16.28 29.49 16.49
C ASP A 591 -16.19 29.45 18.02
N CYS A 592 -16.20 28.24 18.62
CA CYS A 592 -15.98 28.06 20.06
C CYS A 592 -14.58 28.50 20.51
N LYS A 593 -13.54 28.13 19.76
CA LYS A 593 -12.14 28.49 20.05
C LYS A 593 -11.94 29.99 19.94
N SER A 594 -12.47 30.64 18.90
CA SER A 594 -12.40 32.09 18.72
C SER A 594 -13.15 32.81 19.84
N CYS A 595 -14.34 32.32 20.24
CA CYS A 595 -15.05 32.83 21.42
C CYS A 595 -14.25 32.65 22.73
N ALA A 596 -13.54 31.53 22.89
CA ALA A 596 -12.71 31.24 24.05
C ALA A 596 -11.39 32.03 24.07
N GLU A 597 -10.81 32.34 22.90
CA GLU A 597 -9.60 33.15 22.75
C GLU A 597 -9.87 34.65 22.93
N MET A 598 -11.05 35.12 22.53
CA MET A 598 -11.50 36.50 22.80
C MET A 598 -11.79 36.76 24.29
N ALA A 599 -11.93 35.72 25.11
CA ALA A 599 -12.02 35.82 26.56
C ALA A 599 -10.63 35.92 27.20
N ALA A 600 -9.98 37.08 27.06
CA ALA A 600 -8.57 37.32 27.38
C ALA A 600 -8.15 37.07 28.85
N GLU A 601 -9.08 36.88 29.78
CA GLU A 601 -8.81 36.74 31.23
C GLU A 601 -8.89 35.31 31.77
N VAL A 602 -9.16 34.31 30.93
CA VAL A 602 -9.41 32.94 31.41
C VAL A 602 -8.16 32.06 31.30
N SER A 603 -7.83 31.37 32.38
CA SER A 603 -6.76 30.36 32.42
C SER A 603 -6.99 29.26 31.37
N ALA A 604 -5.93 28.57 30.94
CA ALA A 604 -6.05 27.52 29.92
C ALA A 604 -7.13 26.44 30.26
N PRO A 605 -7.27 25.97 31.53
CA PRO A 605 -8.38 25.09 31.91
C PRO A 605 -9.76 25.71 31.73
N GLY A 606 -9.92 27.00 32.04
CA GLY A 606 -11.21 27.68 31.87
C GLY A 606 -11.57 27.94 30.40
N ARG A 607 -10.59 28.11 29.51
CA ARG A 607 -10.82 28.17 28.06
C ARG A 607 -11.29 26.82 27.51
N ILE A 608 -10.68 25.72 27.98
CA ILE A 608 -11.10 24.36 27.62
C ILE A 608 -12.54 24.11 28.10
N LEU A 609 -12.85 24.44 29.36
CA LEU A 609 -14.18 24.24 29.93
C LEU A 609 -15.26 25.01 29.14
N ARG A 610 -15.00 26.26 28.78
CA ARG A 610 -15.95 27.07 27.98
C ARG A 610 -16.10 26.55 26.55
N THR A 611 -15.02 26.07 25.94
CA THR A 611 -15.07 25.42 24.63
C THR A 611 -15.97 24.18 24.69
N CYS A 612 -15.80 23.33 25.71
CA CYS A 612 -16.64 22.16 25.92
C CYS A 612 -18.11 22.52 26.18
N GLN A 613 -18.39 23.60 26.93
CA GLN A 613 -19.75 24.06 27.23
C GLN A 613 -20.50 24.63 26.02
N ALA A 614 -19.78 25.09 25.00
CA ALA A 614 -20.36 25.68 23.79
C ALA A 614 -20.58 24.68 22.65
N LEU A 615 -20.02 23.46 22.75
CA LEU A 615 -20.25 22.38 21.80
C LEU A 615 -21.59 21.69 22.05
N ALA A 616 -22.25 21.25 20.97
CA ALA A 616 -23.42 20.38 21.08
C ALA A 616 -23.05 19.08 21.84
N PRO A 617 -23.92 18.55 22.72
CA PRO A 617 -23.61 17.39 23.56
C PRO A 617 -23.09 16.17 22.78
N GLU A 618 -23.60 15.96 21.57
CA GLU A 618 -23.23 14.84 20.70
C GLU A 618 -21.81 14.98 20.16
N VAL A 619 -21.42 16.21 19.81
CA VAL A 619 -20.07 16.54 19.31
C VAL A 619 -19.04 16.44 20.43
N LEU A 620 -19.41 16.92 21.63
CA LEU A 620 -18.57 16.79 22.81
C LEU A 620 -18.37 15.33 23.19
N ALA A 621 -19.43 14.51 23.15
CA ALA A 621 -19.37 13.09 23.46
C ALA A 621 -18.47 12.32 22.47
N ASP A 622 -18.61 12.54 21.16
CA ASP A 622 -17.76 11.92 20.14
C ASP A 622 -16.29 12.37 20.28
N THR A 623 -16.07 13.66 20.53
CA THR A 623 -14.71 14.20 20.72
C THR A 623 -14.03 13.63 21.96
N LEU A 624 -14.74 13.57 23.10
CA LEU A 624 -14.23 12.96 24.33
C LEU A 624 -14.02 11.46 24.18
N TYR A 625 -14.88 10.77 23.44
CA TYR A 625 -14.73 9.35 23.16
C TYR A 625 -13.48 9.08 22.32
N ARG A 626 -13.26 9.83 21.24
CA ARG A 626 -12.05 9.72 20.41
C ARG A 626 -10.79 10.13 21.18
N ALA A 627 -10.87 11.17 21.99
CA ALA A 627 -9.77 11.58 22.86
C ALA A 627 -9.45 10.49 23.88
N ALA A 628 -10.47 9.88 24.50
CA ALA A 628 -10.30 8.76 25.42
C ALA A 628 -9.70 7.53 24.73
N GLU A 629 -10.12 7.17 23.51
CA GLU A 629 -9.48 6.09 22.76
C GLU A 629 -8.02 6.40 22.39
N THR A 630 -7.74 7.66 22.03
CA THR A 630 -6.38 8.09 21.68
C THR A 630 -5.47 8.14 22.92
N CYS A 631 -6.04 8.47 24.08
CA CYS A 631 -5.34 8.53 25.36
C CYS A 631 -5.31 7.19 26.12
N ALA A 632 -6.16 6.22 25.76
CA ALA A 632 -6.23 4.90 26.38
C ALA A 632 -4.89 4.13 26.49
N PRO A 633 -3.88 4.33 25.62
CA PRO A 633 -2.56 3.72 25.77
C PRO A 633 -1.63 4.43 26.78
N TYR A 634 -2.02 5.58 27.33
CA TYR A 634 -1.19 6.38 28.22
C TYR A 634 -1.74 6.30 29.65
N ASP A 635 -0.88 5.91 30.61
CA ASP A 635 -1.25 5.69 32.02
C ASP A 635 -1.44 6.99 32.86
N ASP A 636 -1.21 8.18 32.30
CA ASP A 636 -1.38 9.50 32.94
C ASP A 636 -2.60 10.25 32.41
#